data_AF-A0A7J4L9X8-F1
#
_entry.id   AF-A0A7J4L9X8-F1
#
_cell.length_a   1.000
_cell.length_b   1.000
_cell.length_c   1.000
_cell.angle_alpha   90.00
_cell.angle_beta   90.00
_cell.angle_gamma   90.00
#
_symmetry.space_group_name_H-M   'P 1'
#
loop_
_entity.id
_entity.type
_entity.pdbx_description
1 polymer ?
#
loop_
_entity_poly.entity_id
_entity_poly.type
_entity_poly.pdbx_seq_one_letter_code
_entity_poly.pdbx_strand_id
1 'polypeptide(L)'
;MSEGITFVLSDEVPNRSGRQLTMVQVGPVQMGATAEEVNRFLGTKITGLTRVDTYLLYHQAGVEGLERLAEGLPFVDPFIQRATVNEPLMLHLPSGQVSGADYVISTMLRPGTSDASGDIMLDQGLGFLGTPRQEEDRGFYAPQYFISGELDPEQIVQVSEFLANPDLCQINRFSFDQYVNGITLEAPIVTLPPQRRVERFDLSAMSDDELLELNKTRRLAATLEELQQLRDIFADQQYISVRQQHGLDHRITDVELETWFGLRSEHCFHKEFNAIITLDDLVGDPIFARAAERGLLRRTDDSKYILDDGIFKTFIQRPTQRVFDRLEERGNNWIASMFEDNASAVLYDEDFMFALKWETHNSPSNKEPVEGAKTGIDGVNRDIFGMGRGTFQAIANFFLYCTGDPKYKGWLPKGVKHPYYILKNITKGVRQGGNESQIGTLGGDVIIDPQYIAKCLVHCGTVGWSPVKDPDGKPWIEKIASIDDLVAVVGQAVGVDGIHGATESSLIADKFISLGHVQADYSYIQAKMKEFILEAARLGYFTAITDCGAMGIGSATHELARQTGGLDMDLARHPVKYHGIQPWQINCSETQDRMVVVFNPDHLDDLEALARKHDVPFTVLGNMSSSGYIHLRFEDETVGLLDIQRLFDKNPRKRMHATWTGIKKTILESYGEYSIEQSLCMVMSQPDVASKEWFFRQKDSQVGGMTVQGPLLGRRQEVQADCTIQKPLDTIGRDNGAIAYAIGSAPKLSDVDPYHAAIRSIIDMAGKVIAVGGDLPDMTTPRWDAWAICGNYCQPNSDGNTTLTRRSGEFNLASLLREGIAVHEVIDTLNLPVTSGKDSMKCSCVYDVPDDFTLEQLPVDLREHVTLVQDPKTGERQIEIHDPDSYVSSCAVKIHDVNKTVDASFKQAGDLIYVVGVTRPELAASQFAQAAGYAERERPLHGGECPTVDLKTFEGTARAIYNAINDESVASCTYIHNGGFGAALARSAMAGELGAEVHIADIRQEGCSSVDEILYAETPGRFIVTITPEDQAAFEMRMESKNVVYSQVGTVTGGPYSSLSFIHENGRGELVRLPQVKQAFQIPLRFDLDALVEQ
;
A
#
# COMPACT_ATOMS: atom_id res chain seq x y z
N MET A 1 -5.76 49.34 -19.95
CA MET A 1 -6.31 48.47 -18.89
C MET A 1 -5.68 47.11 -19.11
N SER A 2 -4.58 46.84 -18.40
CA SER A 2 -4.02 45.51 -18.12
C SER A 2 -2.64 45.74 -17.49
N GLU A 3 -2.62 46.25 -16.26
CA GLU A 3 -1.54 45.78 -15.37
C GLU A 3 -1.92 44.33 -15.08
N GLY A 4 -1.20 43.40 -15.72
CA GLY A 4 -1.56 41.98 -15.73
C GLY A 4 -1.40 41.33 -14.36
N ILE A 5 -1.70 40.03 -14.31
CA ILE A 5 -1.27 39.19 -13.19
C ILE A 5 0.25 39.22 -13.17
N THR A 6 0.81 39.66 -12.06
CA THR A 6 2.27 39.75 -11.89
C THR A 6 2.70 38.74 -10.85
N PHE A 7 3.64 37.88 -11.19
CA PHE A 7 4.27 36.99 -10.22
C PHE A 7 5.57 37.63 -9.73
N VAL A 8 5.78 37.62 -8.42
CA VAL A 8 7.02 38.10 -7.77
C VAL A 8 7.60 36.97 -6.94
N LEU A 9 8.91 36.97 -6.74
CA LEU A 9 9.55 35.99 -5.86
C LEU A 9 9.28 36.35 -4.39
N SER A 10 9.03 35.34 -3.54
CA SER A 10 8.65 35.49 -2.12
C SER A 10 9.71 36.19 -1.24
N ASP A 11 10.91 36.40 -1.76
CA ASP A 11 11.95 37.26 -1.19
C ASP A 11 12.55 38.09 -2.35
N GLU A 12 13.07 39.30 -2.08
CA GLU A 12 13.90 40.04 -3.06
C GLU A 12 15.18 39.24 -3.33
N VAL A 13 15.09 38.20 -4.18
CA VAL A 13 16.25 37.52 -4.73
C VAL A 13 17.03 38.63 -5.42
N PRO A 14 18.23 38.98 -4.92
CA PRO A 14 18.95 40.11 -5.49
C PRO A 14 19.17 39.78 -6.95
N ASN A 15 18.69 40.66 -7.83
CA ASN A 15 18.76 40.57 -9.29
C ASN A 15 20.23 40.63 -9.77
N ARG A 16 21.02 39.64 -9.35
CA ARG A 16 22.48 39.54 -9.52
C ARG A 16 22.86 38.59 -10.65
N SER A 17 21.91 37.81 -11.18
CA SER A 17 22.17 36.70 -12.12
C SER A 17 21.55 36.84 -13.52
N GLY A 18 20.74 37.88 -13.79
CA GLY A 18 20.11 38.07 -15.10
C GLY A 18 18.97 37.08 -15.43
N ARG A 19 18.49 36.32 -14.45
CA ARG A 19 17.34 35.41 -14.56
C ARG A 19 16.01 36.17 -14.52
N GLN A 20 14.99 35.64 -15.20
CA GLN A 20 13.64 36.20 -15.26
C GLN A 20 12.61 35.15 -14.83
N LEU A 21 11.46 35.61 -14.35
CA LEU A 21 10.31 34.76 -14.07
C LEU A 21 9.33 34.87 -15.25
N THR A 22 9.14 33.76 -15.96
CA THR A 22 8.22 33.67 -17.09
C THR A 22 6.97 32.90 -16.69
N MET A 23 5.79 33.48 -16.90
CA MET A 23 4.52 32.79 -16.73
C MET A 23 4.10 32.13 -18.04
N VAL A 24 3.73 30.86 -18.00
CA VAL A 24 3.09 30.14 -19.11
C VAL A 24 1.73 29.64 -18.63
N GLN A 25 0.65 30.02 -19.31
CA GLN A 25 -0.68 29.51 -19.00
C GLN A 25 -1.18 28.60 -20.12
N VAL A 26 -1.80 27.47 -19.77
CA VAL A 26 -2.35 26.46 -20.67
C VAL A 26 -3.79 26.13 -20.28
N GLY A 27 -4.70 26.09 -21.25
CA GLY A 27 -6.11 25.76 -21.00
C GLY A 27 -7.04 26.37 -22.06
N PRO A 28 -8.31 26.65 -21.73
CA PRO A 28 -9.02 26.29 -20.50
C PRO A 28 -9.40 24.80 -20.49
N VAL A 29 -9.45 24.18 -19.31
CA VAL A 29 -10.00 22.84 -19.10
C VAL A 29 -11.32 22.97 -18.33
N GLN A 30 -12.43 22.59 -18.96
CA GLN A 30 -13.74 22.58 -18.29
C GLN A 30 -13.81 21.45 -17.29
N MET A 31 -14.18 21.75 -16.04
CA MET A 31 -14.22 20.79 -14.93
C MET A 31 -15.65 20.51 -14.47
N GLY A 32 -16.56 20.22 -15.41
CA GLY A 32 -17.98 20.00 -15.12
C GLY A 32 -18.24 18.94 -14.05
N ALA A 33 -17.58 17.78 -14.14
CA ALA A 33 -17.72 16.71 -13.16
C ALA A 33 -17.26 17.14 -11.74
N THR A 34 -16.15 17.86 -11.64
CA THR A 34 -15.69 18.40 -10.35
C THR A 34 -16.63 19.48 -9.83
N ALA A 35 -17.25 20.27 -10.70
CA ALA A 35 -18.25 21.24 -10.29
C ALA A 35 -19.50 20.56 -9.67
N GLU A 36 -19.97 19.48 -10.30
CA GLU A 36 -21.07 18.67 -9.77
C GLU A 36 -20.71 18.04 -8.42
N GLU A 37 -19.50 17.52 -8.26
CA GLU A 37 -19.00 16.98 -6.98
C GLU A 37 -18.96 18.06 -5.89
N VAL A 38 -18.41 19.23 -6.19
CA VAL A 38 -18.36 20.38 -5.28
C VAL A 38 -19.77 20.78 -4.83
N ASN A 39 -20.72 20.86 -5.76
CA ASN A 39 -22.12 21.13 -5.45
C ASN A 39 -22.72 20.04 -4.54
N ARG A 40 -22.47 18.77 -4.86
CA ARG A 40 -22.99 17.61 -4.12
C ARG A 40 -22.48 17.55 -2.68
N PHE A 41 -21.17 17.71 -2.48
CA PHE A 41 -20.54 17.51 -1.17
C PHE A 41 -20.58 18.76 -0.28
N LEU A 42 -20.51 19.96 -0.85
CA LEU A 42 -20.48 21.21 -0.10
C LEU A 42 -21.84 21.93 -0.08
N GLY A 43 -22.86 21.38 -0.75
CA GLY A 43 -24.18 22.01 -0.83
C GLY A 43 -24.17 23.36 -1.55
N THR A 44 -23.21 23.56 -2.45
CA THR A 44 -23.05 24.81 -3.22
C THR A 44 -23.93 24.81 -4.48
N LYS A 45 -23.96 25.95 -5.20
CA LYS A 45 -24.71 26.12 -6.46
C LYS A 45 -23.85 26.73 -7.56
N ILE A 46 -22.61 26.28 -7.68
CA ILE A 46 -21.73 26.73 -8.75
C ILE A 46 -22.28 26.24 -10.09
N THR A 47 -22.29 27.12 -11.07
CA THR A 47 -22.79 26.89 -12.44
C THR A 47 -21.67 26.58 -13.43
N GLY A 48 -20.40 26.80 -13.04
CA GLY A 48 -19.24 26.49 -13.85
C GLY A 48 -17.95 26.44 -13.03
N LEU A 49 -17.05 25.55 -13.44
CA LEU A 49 -15.69 25.44 -12.93
C LEU A 49 -14.74 25.22 -14.10
N THR A 50 -13.78 26.11 -14.28
CA THR A 50 -12.76 26.04 -15.35
C THR A 50 -11.37 26.09 -14.72
N ARG A 51 -10.45 25.25 -15.18
CA ARG A 51 -9.05 25.29 -14.78
C ARG A 51 -8.17 25.85 -15.88
N VAL A 52 -7.21 26.67 -15.50
CA VAL A 52 -6.05 27.07 -16.32
C VAL A 52 -4.80 26.64 -15.60
N ASP A 53 -4.02 25.80 -16.28
CA ASP A 53 -2.74 25.31 -15.81
C ASP A 53 -1.73 26.45 -15.96
N THR A 54 -1.18 26.94 -14.85
CA THR A 54 -0.23 28.06 -14.86
C THR A 54 1.12 27.55 -14.39
N TYR A 55 2.16 27.81 -15.16
CA TYR A 55 3.53 27.45 -14.86
C TYR A 55 4.36 28.71 -14.71
N LEU A 56 5.19 28.77 -13.67
CA LEU A 56 6.14 29.85 -13.43
C LEU A 56 7.54 29.29 -13.59
N LEU A 57 8.26 29.77 -14.59
CA LEU A 57 9.58 29.30 -14.95
C LEU A 57 10.58 30.37 -14.53
N TYR A 58 11.42 30.10 -13.54
CA TYR A 58 12.52 30.96 -13.14
C TYR A 58 13.81 30.46 -13.78
N HIS A 59 14.32 31.20 -14.77
CA HIS A 59 15.41 30.73 -15.64
C HIS A 59 16.22 31.88 -16.25
N GLN A 60 17.36 31.55 -16.87
CA GLN A 60 18.24 32.53 -17.53
C GLN A 60 18.00 32.70 -19.04
N ALA A 61 17.25 31.80 -19.69
CA ALA A 61 16.97 31.89 -21.14
C ALA A 61 16.10 33.12 -21.49
N GLY A 62 16.21 33.63 -22.71
CA GLY A 62 15.41 34.78 -23.17
C GLY A 62 13.94 34.41 -23.47
N VAL A 63 13.01 35.36 -23.27
CA VAL A 63 11.55 35.19 -23.42
C VAL A 63 11.15 34.74 -24.84
N GLU A 64 11.85 35.18 -25.89
CA GLU A 64 11.56 34.83 -27.30
C GLU A 64 11.59 33.30 -27.56
N GLY A 65 12.37 32.53 -26.79
CA GLY A 65 12.40 31.07 -26.90
C GLY A 65 11.15 30.41 -26.34
N LEU A 66 10.62 30.94 -25.22
CA LEU A 66 9.42 30.41 -24.55
C LEU A 66 8.12 30.81 -25.27
N GLU A 67 8.09 31.94 -25.97
CA GLU A 67 6.96 32.31 -26.84
C GLU A 67 6.76 31.27 -27.96
N ARG A 68 7.83 30.80 -28.61
CA ARG A 68 7.79 29.74 -29.62
C ARG A 68 7.33 28.39 -29.07
N LEU A 69 7.45 28.19 -27.77
CA LEU A 69 7.02 26.98 -27.08
C LEU A 69 5.52 27.01 -26.76
N ALA A 70 4.95 28.17 -26.43
CA ALA A 70 3.50 28.31 -26.28
C ALA A 70 2.75 28.18 -27.61
N GLU A 71 3.40 28.51 -28.72
CA GLU A 71 2.92 28.22 -30.09
C GLU A 71 3.23 26.78 -30.55
N GLY A 72 4.15 26.10 -29.86
CA GLY A 72 4.68 24.78 -30.18
C GLY A 72 3.92 23.65 -29.48
N LEU A 73 3.86 22.49 -30.14
CA LEU A 73 3.14 21.29 -29.71
C LEU A 73 3.53 20.63 -28.35
N PRO A 74 4.63 20.93 -27.62
CA PRO A 74 4.93 20.21 -26.36
C PRO A 74 3.94 20.47 -25.22
N PHE A 75 3.29 21.63 -25.19
CA PHE A 75 2.65 22.15 -23.96
C PHE A 75 1.14 22.25 -24.01
N VAL A 76 0.56 22.05 -25.18
CA VAL A 76 -0.85 22.33 -25.44
C VAL A 76 -1.39 21.22 -26.30
N ASP A 77 -2.55 20.66 -25.94
CA ASP A 77 -3.36 19.96 -26.94
C ASP A 77 -3.89 21.02 -27.93
N PRO A 78 -3.35 21.11 -29.17
CA PRO A 78 -3.67 22.19 -30.08
C PRO A 78 -5.14 22.17 -30.55
N PHE A 79 -5.88 21.08 -30.28
CA PHE A 79 -7.28 20.95 -30.66
C PHE A 79 -8.24 21.53 -29.63
N ILE A 80 -7.89 21.49 -28.33
CA ILE A 80 -8.81 21.85 -27.24
C ILE A 80 -8.25 22.88 -26.26
N GLN A 81 -6.93 23.13 -26.28
CA GLN A 81 -6.27 24.08 -25.42
C GLN A 81 -5.58 25.19 -26.22
N ARG A 82 -5.24 26.26 -25.51
CA ARG A 82 -4.46 27.41 -25.94
C ARG A 82 -3.43 27.70 -24.87
N ALA A 83 -2.36 28.39 -25.24
CA ALA A 83 -1.40 28.91 -24.29
C ALA A 83 -1.11 30.39 -24.49
N THR A 84 -0.69 31.04 -23.41
CA THR A 84 -0.16 32.40 -23.40
C THR A 84 1.12 32.45 -22.58
N VAL A 85 2.00 33.40 -22.92
CA VAL A 85 3.24 33.68 -22.18
C VAL A 85 3.14 35.09 -21.62
N ASN A 86 3.34 35.24 -20.30
CA ASN A 86 3.27 36.49 -19.57
C ASN A 86 1.95 37.27 -19.73
N GLU A 87 0.90 36.62 -20.24
CA GLU A 87 -0.44 37.17 -20.41
C GLU A 87 -1.49 36.23 -19.81
N PRO A 88 -2.55 36.76 -19.18
CA PRO A 88 -3.58 35.96 -18.54
C PRO A 88 -4.54 35.35 -19.57
N LEU A 89 -4.40 34.04 -19.86
CA LEU A 89 -5.12 33.30 -20.91
C LEU A 89 -6.63 33.56 -20.91
N MET A 90 -7.27 33.58 -19.74
CA MET A 90 -8.71 33.78 -19.60
C MET A 90 -9.23 35.11 -20.16
N LEU A 91 -8.39 36.14 -20.26
CA LEU A 91 -8.77 37.44 -20.84
C LEU A 91 -8.71 37.45 -22.38
N HIS A 92 -8.06 36.46 -22.98
CA HIS A 92 -7.88 36.34 -24.44
C HIS A 92 -8.82 35.31 -25.09
N LEU A 93 -9.68 34.67 -24.30
CA LEU A 93 -10.64 33.69 -24.81
C LEU A 93 -11.85 34.38 -25.48
N PRO A 94 -12.38 33.83 -26.59
CA PRO A 94 -13.55 34.37 -27.27
C PRO A 94 -14.77 34.45 -26.33
N SER A 95 -15.56 35.52 -26.45
CA SER A 95 -16.83 35.68 -25.72
C SER A 95 -17.74 34.47 -25.98
N GLY A 96 -18.02 33.70 -24.91
CA GLY A 96 -18.79 32.45 -24.97
C GLY A 96 -18.01 31.18 -24.56
N GLN A 97 -16.66 31.21 -24.54
CA GLN A 97 -15.84 30.13 -23.95
C GLN A 97 -15.53 30.34 -22.47
N VAL A 98 -15.71 31.56 -21.98
CA VAL A 98 -15.65 31.94 -20.58
C VAL A 98 -16.93 32.68 -20.26
N SER A 99 -17.89 32.00 -19.63
CA SER A 99 -19.06 32.66 -19.04
C SER A 99 -18.69 33.15 -17.65
N GLY A 100 -18.95 34.44 -17.36
CA GLY A 100 -18.95 35.09 -16.04
C GLY A 100 -18.44 34.26 -14.86
N ALA A 101 -17.12 34.17 -14.71
CA ALA A 101 -16.55 33.72 -13.44
C ALA A 101 -16.75 34.83 -12.41
N ASP A 102 -17.13 34.46 -11.20
CA ASP A 102 -17.32 35.36 -10.07
C ASP A 102 -16.08 35.34 -9.15
N TYR A 103 -15.40 34.19 -9.08
CA TYR A 103 -14.25 33.95 -8.22
C TYR A 103 -13.10 33.25 -8.95
N VAL A 104 -11.88 33.50 -8.48
CA VAL A 104 -10.65 32.83 -8.92
C VAL A 104 -9.92 32.28 -7.71
N ILE A 105 -9.59 30.99 -7.74
CA ILE A 105 -8.76 30.33 -6.75
C ILE A 105 -7.45 29.93 -7.42
N SER A 106 -6.33 30.46 -6.95
CA SER A 106 -5.00 30.05 -7.39
C SER A 106 -4.34 29.24 -6.30
N THR A 107 -3.80 28.08 -6.66
CA THR A 107 -3.19 27.14 -5.72
C THR A 107 -1.76 26.88 -6.14
N MET A 108 -0.82 26.89 -5.21
CA MET A 108 0.60 26.65 -5.48
C MET A 108 1.21 25.92 -4.30
N LEU A 109 2.18 25.03 -4.52
CA LEU A 109 2.85 24.37 -3.41
C LEU A 109 3.54 25.38 -2.49
N ARG A 110 3.56 25.10 -1.19
CA ARG A 110 4.20 25.96 -0.19
C ARG A 110 5.72 26.01 -0.40
N PRO A 111 6.39 27.11 0.02
CA PRO A 111 7.84 27.20 -0.06
C PRO A 111 8.54 26.01 0.61
N GLY A 112 9.47 25.39 -0.11
CA GLY A 112 10.26 24.25 0.37
C GLY A 112 9.74 22.91 -0.12
N THR A 113 8.52 22.86 -0.65
CA THR A 113 8.01 21.71 -1.37
C THR A 113 8.49 21.75 -2.82
N SER A 114 8.87 20.60 -3.36
CA SER A 114 9.33 20.52 -4.75
C SER A 114 8.15 20.34 -5.70
N ASP A 115 8.15 21.05 -6.83
CA ASP A 115 7.06 21.00 -7.80
C ASP A 115 7.44 20.26 -9.09
N ALA A 116 7.06 18.97 -9.16
CA ALA A 116 7.38 18.11 -10.30
C ALA A 116 6.77 18.61 -11.60
N SER A 117 5.54 19.11 -11.55
CA SER A 117 4.84 19.59 -12.74
C SER A 117 5.53 20.85 -13.28
N GLY A 118 5.94 21.75 -12.39
CA GLY A 118 6.72 22.92 -12.73
C GLY A 118 8.09 22.57 -13.31
N ASP A 119 8.84 21.69 -12.65
CA ASP A 119 10.18 21.31 -13.07
C ASP A 119 10.20 20.52 -14.38
N ILE A 120 9.27 19.59 -14.60
CA ILE A 120 9.12 18.89 -15.89
C ILE A 120 8.83 19.88 -17.01
N MET A 121 7.96 20.86 -16.76
CA MET A 121 7.65 21.90 -17.73
C MET A 121 8.89 22.73 -18.09
N LEU A 122 9.69 23.08 -17.08
CA LEU A 122 10.96 23.78 -17.27
C LEU A 122 11.95 22.93 -18.09
N ASP A 123 12.15 21.67 -17.71
CA ASP A 123 13.09 20.76 -18.36
C ASP A 123 12.74 20.52 -19.83
N GLN A 124 11.45 20.30 -20.14
CA GLN A 124 10.99 20.16 -21.51
C GLN A 124 11.17 21.44 -22.32
N GLY A 125 10.89 22.59 -21.73
CA GLY A 125 11.08 23.90 -22.37
C GLY A 125 12.55 24.17 -22.70
N LEU A 126 13.43 23.98 -21.72
CA LEU A 126 14.87 24.16 -21.90
C LEU A 126 15.46 23.14 -22.89
N GLY A 127 15.03 21.88 -22.82
CA GLY A 127 15.42 20.83 -23.75
C GLY A 127 15.04 21.14 -25.20
N PHE A 128 13.82 21.64 -25.43
CA PHE A 128 13.39 22.09 -26.77
C PHE A 128 14.24 23.25 -27.30
N LEU A 129 14.69 24.14 -26.41
CA LEU A 129 15.58 25.26 -26.74
C LEU A 129 17.05 24.84 -26.89
N GLY A 130 17.39 23.58 -26.60
CA GLY A 130 18.78 23.11 -26.55
C GLY A 130 19.61 23.83 -25.49
N THR A 131 18.96 24.35 -24.44
CA THR A 131 19.61 25.06 -23.34
C THR A 131 19.69 24.13 -22.13
N PRO A 132 20.87 23.90 -21.53
CA PRO A 132 20.96 23.06 -20.34
C PRO A 132 20.40 23.80 -19.13
N ARG A 133 19.66 23.07 -18.28
CA ARG A 133 19.19 23.56 -16.98
C ARG A 133 20.37 23.92 -16.08
N GLN A 134 20.27 25.06 -15.40
CA GLN A 134 21.23 25.50 -14.39
C GLN A 134 20.73 25.17 -12.98
N GLU A 135 21.66 25.12 -12.02
CA GLU A 135 21.36 24.72 -10.63
C GLU A 135 20.32 25.61 -9.96
N GLU A 136 20.22 26.89 -10.30
CA GLU A 136 19.24 27.81 -9.71
C GLU A 136 17.94 27.93 -10.50
N ASP A 137 17.79 27.23 -11.64
CA ASP A 137 16.57 27.28 -12.43
C ASP A 137 15.47 26.43 -11.76
N ARG A 138 14.26 27.00 -11.65
CA ARG A 138 13.13 26.40 -10.93
C ARG A 138 11.85 26.53 -11.73
N GLY A 139 11.06 25.46 -11.79
CA GLY A 139 9.70 25.49 -12.29
C GLY A 139 8.67 25.37 -11.17
N PHE A 140 7.56 26.09 -11.28
CA PHE A 140 6.43 26.00 -10.34
C PHE A 140 5.13 25.82 -11.12
N TYR A 141 4.22 25.03 -10.57
CA TYR A 141 2.88 24.81 -11.08
C TYR A 141 1.86 25.43 -10.12
N ALA A 142 1.04 26.31 -10.67
CA ALA A 142 0.16 27.19 -9.92
C ALA A 142 -1.26 27.24 -10.52
N PRO A 143 -1.99 26.11 -10.64
CA PRO A 143 -3.25 26.09 -11.36
C PRO A 143 -4.24 27.11 -10.80
N GLN A 144 -5.01 27.69 -11.72
CA GLN A 144 -6.02 28.69 -11.43
C GLN A 144 -7.40 28.12 -11.78
N TYR A 145 -8.31 28.17 -10.81
CA TYR A 145 -9.68 27.70 -10.92
C TYR A 145 -10.62 28.90 -10.97
N PHE A 146 -11.37 29.00 -12.05
CA PHE A 146 -12.36 30.05 -12.30
C PHE A 146 -13.75 29.48 -12.04
N ILE A 147 -14.47 30.09 -11.11
CA ILE A 147 -15.74 29.59 -10.59
C ILE A 147 -16.85 30.57 -10.95
N SER A 148 -17.94 30.06 -11.52
CA SER A 148 -19.18 30.79 -11.78
C SER A 148 -20.26 30.36 -10.81
N GLY A 149 -20.98 31.30 -10.21
CA GLY A 149 -22.05 31.08 -9.23
C GLY A 149 -21.80 31.82 -7.92
N GLU A 150 -22.89 32.13 -7.22
CA GLU A 150 -22.83 32.81 -5.91
C GLU A 150 -22.34 31.83 -4.82
N LEU A 151 -21.29 32.23 -4.11
CA LEU A 151 -20.75 31.53 -2.95
C LEU A 151 -20.64 32.51 -1.78
N ASP A 152 -21.03 32.08 -0.59
CA ASP A 152 -20.70 32.83 0.62
C ASP A 152 -19.22 32.64 1.02
N PRO A 153 -18.67 33.46 1.94
CA PRO A 153 -17.26 33.36 2.32
C PRO A 153 -16.82 32.01 2.88
N GLU A 154 -17.71 31.29 3.57
CA GLU A 154 -17.41 29.97 4.14
C GLU A 154 -17.35 28.93 3.02
N GLN A 155 -18.30 28.98 2.10
CA GLN A 155 -18.34 28.12 0.92
C GLN A 155 -17.11 28.29 0.04
N ILE A 156 -16.60 29.51 -0.16
CA ILE A 156 -15.36 29.74 -0.94
C ILE A 156 -14.17 29.04 -0.28
N VAL A 157 -14.08 29.07 1.05
CA VAL A 157 -13.03 28.36 1.80
C VAL A 157 -13.17 26.85 1.60
N GLN A 158 -14.38 26.30 1.80
CA GLN A 158 -14.63 24.87 1.61
C GLN A 158 -14.33 24.40 0.19
N VAL A 159 -14.76 25.14 -0.83
CA VAL A 159 -14.49 24.83 -2.25
C VAL A 159 -12.99 24.85 -2.51
N SER A 160 -12.28 25.84 -1.97
CA SER A 160 -10.83 25.93 -2.15
C SER A 160 -10.06 24.76 -1.52
N GLU A 161 -10.50 24.28 -0.35
CA GLU A 161 -9.91 23.13 0.35
C GLU A 161 -10.30 21.79 -0.30
N PHE A 162 -11.43 21.76 -1.02
CA PHE A 162 -11.80 20.63 -1.87
C PHE A 162 -10.90 20.53 -3.11
N LEU A 163 -10.54 21.66 -3.72
CA LEU A 163 -9.73 21.74 -4.93
C LEU A 163 -8.22 21.57 -4.66
N ALA A 164 -7.73 21.98 -3.49
CA ALA A 164 -6.33 21.83 -3.10
C ALA A 164 -6.18 21.60 -1.60
N ASN A 165 -5.16 20.82 -1.24
CA ASN A 165 -4.86 20.52 0.15
C ASN A 165 -4.17 21.74 0.81
N PRO A 166 -4.78 22.39 1.82
CA PRO A 166 -4.19 23.57 2.47
C PRO A 166 -2.90 23.29 3.24
N ASP A 167 -2.62 22.03 3.59
CA ASP A 167 -1.36 21.64 4.22
C ASP A 167 -0.19 21.71 3.22
N LEU A 168 -0.44 21.39 1.95
CA LEU A 168 0.56 21.40 0.88
C LEU A 168 0.61 22.70 0.10
N CYS A 169 -0.55 23.30 -0.11
CA CYS A 169 -0.72 24.41 -1.03
C CYS A 169 -0.95 25.72 -0.27
N GLN A 170 -0.28 26.77 -0.73
CA GLN A 170 -0.77 28.12 -0.58
C GLN A 170 -2.01 28.28 -1.48
N ILE A 171 -3.12 28.75 -0.88
CA ILE A 171 -4.39 28.94 -1.57
C ILE A 171 -4.74 30.42 -1.54
N ASN A 172 -4.70 31.05 -2.70
CA ASN A 172 -5.04 32.45 -2.89
C ASN A 172 -6.45 32.55 -3.51
N ARG A 173 -7.28 33.43 -2.97
CA ARG A 173 -8.71 33.56 -3.33
C ARG A 173 -9.00 35.00 -3.73
N PHE A 174 -9.60 35.19 -4.90
CA PHE A 174 -9.88 36.50 -5.46
C PHE A 174 -11.28 36.54 -6.06
N SER A 175 -11.90 37.73 -6.13
CA SER A 175 -13.01 37.95 -7.06
C SER A 175 -12.47 38.05 -8.49
N PHE A 176 -13.31 37.75 -9.48
CA PHE A 176 -12.93 37.91 -10.88
C PHE A 176 -12.59 39.36 -11.23
N ASP A 177 -13.27 40.34 -10.62
CA ASP A 177 -12.93 41.76 -10.77
C ASP A 177 -11.53 42.07 -10.23
N GLN A 178 -11.12 41.49 -9.10
CA GLN A 178 -9.75 41.64 -8.60
C GLN A 178 -8.74 41.05 -9.58
N TYR A 179 -9.02 39.87 -10.14
CA TYR A 179 -8.20 39.24 -11.16
C TYR A 179 -8.04 40.10 -12.42
N VAL A 180 -9.13 40.69 -12.93
CA VAL A 180 -9.12 41.57 -14.12
C VAL A 180 -8.36 42.88 -13.87
N ASN A 181 -8.44 43.43 -12.65
CA ASN A 181 -7.74 44.66 -12.26
C ASN A 181 -6.25 44.44 -11.93
N GLY A 182 -5.77 43.20 -11.99
CA GLY A 182 -4.39 42.82 -11.69
C GLY A 182 -4.24 42.30 -10.27
N ILE A 183 -3.60 41.13 -10.13
CA ILE A 183 -3.23 40.53 -8.85
C ILE A 183 -1.73 40.26 -8.83
N THR A 184 -1.14 40.32 -7.63
CA THR A 184 0.24 39.88 -7.40
C THR A 184 0.22 38.54 -6.69
N LEU A 185 0.95 37.56 -7.22
CA LEU A 185 1.12 36.25 -6.63
C LEU A 185 2.61 36.03 -6.31
N GLU A 186 2.89 35.48 -5.14
CA GLU A 186 4.26 35.20 -4.72
C GLU A 186 4.65 33.77 -5.11
N ALA A 187 5.72 33.62 -5.90
CA ALA A 187 6.33 32.34 -6.20
C ALA A 187 7.13 31.86 -4.98
N PRO A 188 7.09 30.56 -4.63
CA PRO A 188 7.39 30.07 -3.31
C PRO A 188 8.87 29.64 -3.24
N ILE A 189 9.79 30.61 -3.33
CA ILE A 189 11.22 30.34 -3.22
C ILE A 189 11.64 30.41 -1.75
N VAL A 190 12.31 29.36 -1.27
CA VAL A 190 12.92 29.34 0.06
C VAL A 190 14.34 29.88 -0.02
N THR A 191 14.56 31.01 0.65
CA THR A 191 15.89 31.57 0.89
C THR A 191 16.19 31.54 2.39
N LEU A 192 16.68 30.40 2.89
CA LEU A 192 17.20 30.35 4.26
C LEU A 192 18.61 30.96 4.30
N PRO A 193 18.93 31.80 5.30
CA PRO A 193 20.31 32.19 5.52
C PRO A 193 21.13 30.93 5.78
N PRO A 194 22.37 30.82 5.24
CA PRO A 194 23.19 29.61 5.28
C PRO A 194 23.76 29.27 6.68
N GLN A 195 23.06 29.62 7.77
CA GLN A 195 23.54 29.36 9.12
C GLN A 195 23.47 27.86 9.43
N ARG A 196 24.65 27.25 9.27
CA ARG A 196 25.03 25.93 9.73
C ARG A 196 24.90 25.83 11.25
N ARG A 197 24.17 24.83 11.74
CA ARG A 197 24.04 24.54 13.18
C ARG A 197 24.03 23.03 13.43
N VAL A 198 25.09 22.53 14.07
CA VAL A 198 25.14 21.20 14.68
C VAL A 198 24.91 21.39 16.17
N GLU A 199 23.77 20.94 16.68
CA GLU A 199 23.46 20.98 18.10
C GLU A 199 24.24 19.89 18.85
N ARG A 200 24.60 20.16 20.12
CA ARG A 200 25.35 19.24 20.98
C ARG A 200 24.68 19.15 22.34
N PHE A 201 24.42 17.94 22.81
CA PHE A 201 23.71 17.65 24.06
C PHE A 201 24.61 16.90 25.05
N ASP A 202 24.70 17.38 26.28
CA ASP A 202 25.42 16.70 27.36
C ASP A 202 24.48 15.78 28.12
N LEU A 203 24.31 14.55 27.63
CA LEU A 203 23.42 13.57 28.26
C LEU A 203 23.87 13.21 29.68
N SER A 204 25.17 13.27 29.97
CA SER A 204 25.72 12.91 31.28
C SER A 204 25.33 13.88 32.39
N ALA A 205 25.02 15.13 32.02
CA ALA A 205 24.56 16.17 32.92
C ALA A 205 23.02 16.20 33.07
N MET A 206 22.27 15.44 32.25
CA MET A 206 20.82 15.43 32.27
C MET A 206 20.26 14.42 33.28
N SER A 207 19.33 14.90 34.10
CA SER A 207 18.41 14.08 34.89
C SER A 207 17.45 13.29 33.99
N ASP A 208 16.78 12.28 34.55
CA ASP A 208 15.80 11.48 33.81
C ASP A 208 14.63 12.34 33.28
N ASP A 209 14.20 13.37 34.01
CA ASP A 209 13.18 14.32 33.55
C ASP A 209 13.67 15.18 32.37
N GLU A 210 14.93 15.61 32.38
CA GLU A 210 15.53 16.37 31.27
C GLU A 210 15.72 15.51 30.01
N LEU A 211 16.07 14.22 30.18
CA LEU A 211 16.10 13.27 29.07
C LEU A 211 14.72 13.07 28.44
N LEU A 212 13.68 12.98 29.26
CA LEU A 212 12.29 12.86 28.77
C LEU A 212 11.83 14.13 28.05
N GLU A 213 12.21 15.32 28.50
CA GLU A 213 11.89 16.56 27.80
C GLU A 213 12.67 16.70 26.49
N LEU A 214 13.94 16.25 26.43
CA LEU A 214 14.70 16.16 25.19
C LEU A 214 14.01 15.21 24.19
N ASN A 215 13.65 14.02 24.65
CA ASN A 215 12.92 13.01 23.87
C ASN A 215 11.64 13.59 23.25
N LYS A 216 10.87 14.35 24.03
CA LYS A 216 9.65 15.02 23.57
C LYS A 216 9.93 16.16 22.59
N THR A 217 10.91 17.02 22.89
CA THR A 217 11.24 18.19 22.06
C THR A 217 11.78 17.78 20.69
N ARG A 218 12.59 16.71 20.66
CA ARG A 218 13.20 16.15 19.44
C ARG A 218 12.40 15.01 18.81
N ARG A 219 11.27 14.62 19.41
CA ARG A 219 10.34 13.59 18.89
C ARG A 219 11.01 12.23 18.63
N LEU A 220 11.85 11.78 19.57
CA LEU A 220 12.68 10.59 19.40
C LEU A 220 11.89 9.28 19.63
N ALA A 221 10.68 9.36 20.20
CA ALA A 221 9.82 8.21 20.52
C ALA A 221 10.54 7.10 21.35
N ALA A 222 11.47 7.50 22.21
CA ALA A 222 12.28 6.60 23.02
C ALA A 222 11.67 6.35 24.42
N THR A 223 11.95 5.17 24.97
CA THR A 223 11.71 4.85 26.39
C THR A 223 12.80 5.46 27.27
N LEU A 224 12.51 5.61 28.57
CA LEU A 224 13.52 6.08 29.53
C LEU A 224 14.72 5.13 29.59
N GLU A 225 14.50 3.82 29.52
CA GLU A 225 15.60 2.83 29.52
C GLU A 225 16.53 3.00 28.31
N GLU A 226 15.98 3.25 27.12
CA GLU A 226 16.78 3.54 25.91
C GLU A 226 17.58 4.85 26.05
N LEU A 227 16.99 5.90 26.62
CA LEU A 227 17.66 7.17 26.88
C LEU A 227 18.80 7.03 27.91
N GLN A 228 18.56 6.24 28.97
CA GLN A 228 19.58 5.94 29.99
C GLN A 228 20.73 5.12 29.40
N GLN A 229 20.44 4.11 28.57
CA GLN A 229 21.46 3.34 27.87
C GLN A 229 22.32 4.23 26.97
N LEU A 230 21.70 5.16 26.21
CA LEU A 230 22.42 6.10 25.38
C LEU A 230 23.32 7.04 26.21
N ARG A 231 22.81 7.54 27.35
CA ARG A 231 23.58 8.33 28.31
C ARG A 231 24.82 7.58 28.79
N ASP A 232 24.68 6.31 29.17
CA ASP A 232 25.78 5.47 29.65
C ASP A 232 26.83 5.23 28.56
N ILE A 233 26.40 5.02 27.31
CA ILE A 233 27.28 4.85 26.15
C ILE A 233 28.14 6.10 25.92
N PHE A 234 27.54 7.29 25.99
CA PHE A 234 28.26 8.56 25.80
C PHE A 234 29.07 9.01 27.03
N ALA A 235 28.87 8.38 28.19
CA ALA A 235 29.70 8.57 29.39
C ALA A 235 30.98 7.70 29.39
N ASP A 236 31.08 6.72 28.49
CA ASP A 236 32.23 5.82 28.39
C ASP A 236 33.52 6.57 28.00
N GLN A 237 34.52 6.51 28.87
CA GLN A 237 35.81 7.19 28.67
C GLN A 237 36.59 6.70 27.45
N GLN A 238 36.46 5.42 27.07
CA GLN A 238 37.11 4.92 25.86
C GLN A 238 36.46 5.52 24.63
N TYR A 239 35.12 5.60 24.60
CA TYR A 239 34.39 6.17 23.49
C TYR A 239 34.66 7.68 23.35
N ILE A 240 34.65 8.41 24.48
CA ILE A 240 35.02 9.84 24.50
C ILE A 240 36.44 10.05 23.96
N SER A 241 37.40 9.20 24.34
CA SER A 241 38.79 9.32 23.88
C SER A 241 38.92 9.15 22.36
N VAL A 242 38.13 8.26 21.76
CA VAL A 242 38.09 8.10 20.30
C VAL A 242 37.42 9.32 19.65
N ARG A 243 36.27 9.77 20.17
CA ARG A 243 35.56 10.96 19.66
C ARG A 243 36.46 12.21 19.61
N GLN A 244 37.28 12.42 20.64
CA GLN A 244 38.24 13.53 20.70
C GLN A 244 39.30 13.49 19.60
N GLN A 245 39.68 12.31 19.12
CA GLN A 245 40.60 12.17 17.99
C GLN A 245 39.98 12.63 16.67
N HIS A 246 38.65 12.62 16.57
CA HIS A 246 37.88 13.05 15.40
C HIS A 246 37.28 14.46 15.56
N GLY A 247 37.71 15.23 16.57
CA GLY A 247 37.26 16.62 16.80
C GLY A 247 35.90 16.74 17.50
N LEU A 248 35.35 15.65 18.03
CA LEU A 248 34.13 15.64 18.85
C LEU A 248 34.48 15.60 20.35
N ASP A 249 33.58 16.08 21.20
CA ASP A 249 33.70 15.92 22.65
C ASP A 249 32.74 14.84 23.19
N HIS A 250 32.51 14.84 24.50
CA HIS A 250 31.62 13.88 25.16
C HIS A 250 30.14 14.09 24.83
N ARG A 251 29.76 15.24 24.25
CA ARG A 251 28.38 15.55 23.92
C ARG A 251 27.97 14.80 22.65
N ILE A 252 26.72 14.34 22.64
CA ILE A 252 26.10 13.78 21.43
C ILE A 252 25.65 14.92 20.51
N THR A 253 25.87 14.77 19.21
CA THR A 253 25.37 15.70 18.20
C THR A 253 23.91 15.41 17.86
N ASP A 254 23.20 16.38 17.27
CA ASP A 254 21.87 16.14 16.68
C ASP A 254 21.91 15.06 15.58
N VAL A 255 22.93 15.03 14.72
CA VAL A 255 23.11 13.99 13.70
C VAL A 255 23.12 12.60 14.34
N GLU A 256 23.92 12.42 15.39
CA GLU A 256 24.04 11.14 16.11
C GLU A 256 22.76 10.79 16.86
N LEU A 257 22.13 11.77 17.52
CA LEU A 257 20.91 11.57 18.30
C LEU A 257 19.74 11.11 17.43
N GLU A 258 19.51 11.80 16.31
CA GLU A 258 18.43 11.47 15.36
C GLU A 258 18.69 10.12 14.68
N THR A 259 19.95 9.84 14.30
CA THR A 259 20.33 8.55 13.71
C THR A 259 20.09 7.40 14.70
N TRP A 260 20.48 7.58 15.96
CA TRP A 260 20.35 6.54 16.98
C TRP A 260 18.90 6.10 17.20
N PHE A 261 17.99 7.06 17.34
CA PHE A 261 16.59 6.77 17.63
C PHE A 261 15.77 6.48 16.36
N GLY A 262 16.14 7.06 15.23
CA GLY A 262 15.52 6.77 13.94
C GLY A 262 15.65 5.30 13.53
N LEU A 263 16.88 4.75 13.60
CA LEU A 263 17.16 3.33 13.31
C LEU A 263 16.54 2.37 14.34
N ARG A 264 16.15 2.89 15.51
CA ARG A 264 15.54 2.14 16.60
C ARG A 264 14.08 2.52 16.83
N SER A 265 13.40 3.07 15.82
CA SER A 265 11.95 3.33 15.88
C SER A 265 11.14 2.02 15.80
N GLU A 266 9.83 2.05 16.08
CA GLU A 266 8.97 0.88 15.87
C GLU A 266 8.98 0.46 14.40
N HIS A 267 8.92 1.44 13.49
CA HIS A 267 8.91 1.21 12.06
C HIS A 267 10.17 0.51 11.52
N CYS A 268 11.36 0.84 12.07
CA CYS A 268 12.61 0.25 11.62
C CYS A 268 13.02 -1.03 12.39
N PHE A 269 12.65 -1.12 13.68
CA PHE A 269 13.11 -2.21 14.56
C PHE A 269 12.02 -3.24 14.90
N HIS A 270 10.77 -2.98 14.55
CA HIS A 270 9.62 -3.86 14.78
C HIS A 270 9.55 -4.35 16.24
N LYS A 271 9.56 -3.41 17.21
CA LYS A 271 9.78 -3.74 18.63
C LYS A 271 8.65 -4.59 19.20
N GLU A 272 7.41 -4.40 18.76
CA GLU A 272 6.25 -5.20 19.15
C GLU A 272 6.36 -6.64 18.61
N PHE A 273 6.76 -6.81 17.35
CA PHE A 273 7.00 -8.13 16.77
C PHE A 273 8.18 -8.87 17.41
N ASN A 274 9.12 -8.13 18.02
CA ASN A 274 10.27 -8.66 18.76
C ASN A 274 10.07 -8.67 20.29
N ALA A 275 8.89 -8.26 20.78
CA ALA A 275 8.62 -8.08 22.20
C ALA A 275 8.64 -9.41 22.98
N ILE A 276 8.88 -9.28 24.29
CA ILE A 276 8.59 -10.35 25.25
C ILE A 276 7.15 -10.17 25.70
N ILE A 277 6.29 -11.14 25.40
CA ILE A 277 4.86 -11.03 25.68
C ILE A 277 4.48 -12.03 26.76
N THR A 278 3.90 -11.55 27.87
CA THR A 278 3.31 -12.39 28.91
C THR A 278 1.80 -12.48 28.73
N LEU A 279 1.25 -13.68 28.94
CA LEU A 279 -0.18 -13.94 28.86
C LEU A 279 -0.66 -14.52 30.18
N ASP A 280 -1.73 -13.93 30.72
CA ASP A 280 -2.41 -14.45 31.89
C ASP A 280 -3.62 -15.31 31.47
N ASP A 281 -3.82 -16.41 32.20
CA ASP A 281 -4.98 -17.29 32.20
C ASP A 281 -5.54 -17.70 30.82
N LEU A 282 -4.95 -18.74 30.23
CA LEU A 282 -5.44 -19.35 28.98
C LEU A 282 -6.60 -20.36 29.19
N VAL A 283 -7.14 -20.48 30.41
CA VAL A 283 -8.02 -21.61 30.75
C VAL A 283 -9.32 -21.57 29.93
N GLY A 284 -9.37 -22.45 28.92
CA GLY A 284 -10.55 -22.72 28.11
C GLY A 284 -10.47 -22.29 26.64
N ASP A 285 -9.45 -21.53 26.21
CA ASP A 285 -9.28 -21.21 24.79
C ASP A 285 -8.51 -22.31 24.04
N PRO A 286 -9.13 -22.99 23.06
CA PRO A 286 -8.52 -24.13 22.39
C PRO A 286 -7.35 -23.76 21.46
N ILE A 287 -7.26 -22.51 20.99
CA ILE A 287 -6.18 -22.08 20.08
C ILE A 287 -4.91 -21.84 20.88
N PHE A 288 -5.00 -21.09 21.98
CA PHE A 288 -3.83 -20.89 22.84
C PHE A 288 -3.38 -22.17 23.54
N ALA A 289 -4.31 -23.05 23.92
CA ALA A 289 -3.98 -24.37 24.44
C ALA A 289 -3.16 -25.21 23.43
N ARG A 290 -3.61 -25.29 22.17
CA ARG A 290 -2.85 -25.96 21.11
C ARG A 290 -1.49 -25.31 20.87
N ALA A 291 -1.40 -23.98 20.90
CA ALA A 291 -0.14 -23.27 20.73
C ALA A 291 0.86 -23.61 21.86
N ALA A 292 0.38 -23.71 23.11
CA ALA A 292 1.19 -24.16 24.23
C ALA A 292 1.61 -25.63 24.12
N GLU A 293 0.72 -26.54 23.70
CA GLU A 293 1.04 -27.95 23.45
C GLU A 293 2.09 -28.15 22.36
N ARG A 294 2.07 -27.28 21.33
CA ARG A 294 3.10 -27.24 20.26
C ARG A 294 4.40 -26.54 20.69
N GLY A 295 4.48 -26.04 21.93
CA GLY A 295 5.66 -25.35 22.44
C GLY A 295 5.89 -23.96 21.87
N LEU A 296 4.87 -23.34 21.26
CA LEU A 296 4.94 -21.95 20.76
C LEU A 296 4.86 -20.93 21.90
N LEU A 297 4.17 -21.30 22.98
CA LEU A 297 4.06 -20.51 24.21
C LEU A 297 4.65 -21.32 25.37
N ARG A 298 5.61 -20.75 26.09
CA ARG A 298 6.23 -21.43 27.22
C ARG A 298 5.43 -21.14 28.48
N ARG A 299 5.04 -22.20 29.20
CA ARG A 299 4.39 -22.06 30.51
C ARG A 299 5.41 -21.61 31.56
N THR A 300 5.11 -20.55 32.31
CA THR A 300 5.95 -20.03 33.40
C THR A 300 5.41 -20.35 34.78
N ASP A 301 4.08 -20.48 34.91
CA ASP A 301 3.38 -20.84 36.13
C ASP A 301 2.05 -21.53 35.77
N ASP A 302 1.25 -21.94 36.75
CA ASP A 302 0.03 -22.69 36.53
C ASP A 302 -0.98 -21.98 35.62
N SER A 303 -1.02 -20.65 35.65
CA SER A 303 -1.93 -19.81 34.85
C SER A 303 -1.20 -18.79 33.97
N LYS A 304 0.11 -18.92 33.73
CA LYS A 304 0.89 -17.90 33.00
C LYS A 304 1.75 -18.47 31.90
N TYR A 305 1.75 -17.79 30.77
CA TYR A 305 2.51 -18.14 29.57
C TYR A 305 3.37 -16.96 29.13
N ILE A 306 4.44 -17.29 28.41
CA ILE A 306 5.35 -16.31 27.84
C ILE A 306 5.71 -16.68 26.40
N LEU A 307 5.70 -15.68 25.54
CA LEU A 307 6.36 -15.68 24.24
C LEU A 307 7.66 -14.89 24.40
N ASP A 308 8.79 -15.59 24.51
CA ASP A 308 10.10 -15.00 24.79
C ASP A 308 10.98 -14.78 23.56
N ASP A 309 10.59 -15.29 22.39
CA ASP A 309 11.31 -15.12 21.11
C ASP A 309 10.70 -14.06 20.18
N GLY A 310 9.54 -13.50 20.53
CA GLY A 310 8.79 -12.57 19.68
C GLY A 310 7.87 -13.26 18.66
N ILE A 311 6.95 -12.48 18.09
CA ILE A 311 5.93 -12.90 17.11
C ILE A 311 6.60 -13.33 15.81
N PHE A 312 7.47 -12.48 15.24
CA PHE A 312 8.12 -12.72 13.95
C PHE A 312 8.89 -14.05 13.95
N LYS A 313 9.78 -14.23 14.92
CA LYS A 313 10.62 -15.43 15.00
C LYS A 313 9.80 -16.69 15.24
N THR A 314 8.80 -16.62 16.10
CA THR A 314 8.02 -17.80 16.51
C THR A 314 7.05 -18.26 15.44
N PHE A 315 6.29 -17.33 14.86
CA PHE A 315 5.15 -17.64 14.01
C PHE A 315 5.45 -17.55 12.50
N ILE A 316 6.55 -16.89 12.10
CA ILE A 316 6.87 -16.65 10.69
C ILE A 316 8.23 -17.27 10.35
N GLN A 317 9.32 -16.76 10.95
CA GLN A 317 10.68 -17.15 10.56
C GLN A 317 10.95 -18.65 10.77
N ARG A 318 10.65 -19.19 11.95
CA ARG A 318 10.86 -20.62 12.26
C ARG A 318 10.06 -21.58 11.37
N PRO A 319 8.72 -21.44 11.23
CA PRO A 319 7.97 -22.34 10.34
C PRO A 319 8.40 -22.20 8.88
N THR A 320 8.69 -20.98 8.40
CA THR A 320 9.23 -20.77 7.04
C THR A 320 10.59 -21.44 6.87
N GLN A 321 11.51 -21.33 7.84
CA GLN A 321 12.78 -22.05 7.81
C GLN A 321 12.60 -23.57 7.77
N ARG A 322 11.63 -24.13 8.51
CA ARG A 322 11.33 -25.57 8.42
C ARG A 322 10.85 -25.99 7.03
N VAL A 323 10.16 -25.11 6.29
CA VAL A 323 9.78 -25.37 4.90
C VAL A 323 11.01 -25.33 4.00
N PHE A 324 11.87 -24.32 4.16
CA PHE A 324 13.16 -24.24 3.48
C PHE A 324 14.00 -25.52 3.68
N ASP A 325 14.23 -25.93 4.93
CA ASP A 325 15.03 -27.10 5.26
C ASP A 325 14.45 -28.37 4.61
N ARG A 326 13.12 -28.53 4.64
CA ARG A 326 12.40 -29.65 4.00
C ARG A 326 12.60 -29.68 2.49
N LEU A 327 12.62 -28.52 1.83
CA LEU A 327 12.85 -28.40 0.39
C LEU A 327 14.32 -28.69 0.04
N GLU A 328 15.24 -28.18 0.85
CA GLU A 328 16.69 -28.38 0.69
C GLU A 328 17.08 -29.85 0.85
N GLU A 329 16.63 -30.52 1.91
CA GLU A 329 16.87 -31.96 2.17
C GLU A 329 16.44 -32.85 0.99
N ARG A 330 15.50 -32.38 0.16
CA ARG A 330 14.94 -33.11 -0.98
C ARG A 330 15.47 -32.66 -2.33
N GLY A 331 16.40 -31.69 -2.36
CA GLY A 331 16.94 -31.14 -3.61
C GLY A 331 15.91 -30.39 -4.45
N ASN A 332 14.87 -29.83 -3.81
CA ASN A 332 13.80 -29.07 -4.46
C ASN A 332 13.70 -27.64 -3.90
N ASN A 333 14.82 -27.08 -3.43
CA ASN A 333 14.80 -25.75 -2.84
C ASN A 333 14.65 -24.68 -3.92
N TRP A 334 13.48 -24.05 -3.94
CA TRP A 334 13.15 -22.92 -4.78
C TRP A 334 13.12 -21.60 -3.99
N ILE A 335 13.40 -21.58 -2.70
CA ILE A 335 13.50 -20.33 -1.93
C ILE A 335 14.93 -19.80 -2.12
N ALA A 336 15.07 -18.68 -2.84
CA ALA A 336 16.36 -18.10 -3.14
C ALA A 336 16.84 -17.13 -2.07
N SER A 337 15.94 -16.30 -1.53
CA SER A 337 16.22 -15.35 -0.44
C SER A 337 14.96 -15.08 0.37
N MET A 338 15.10 -15.02 1.70
CA MET A 338 14.03 -14.71 2.66
C MET A 338 14.61 -13.96 3.87
N PHE A 339 13.90 -12.93 4.34
CA PHE A 339 14.22 -12.16 5.56
C PHE A 339 15.58 -11.44 5.64
N GLU A 340 16.37 -11.38 4.57
CA GLU A 340 17.73 -10.80 4.57
C GLU A 340 17.90 -9.60 3.63
N ASP A 341 16.87 -9.27 2.83
CA ASP A 341 16.92 -8.25 1.78
C ASP A 341 15.60 -7.44 1.73
N ASN A 342 15.53 -6.39 0.92
CA ASN A 342 14.36 -5.52 0.69
C ASN A 342 13.09 -6.29 0.34
N ALA A 343 13.25 -7.38 -0.41
CA ALA A 343 12.20 -8.28 -0.81
C ALA A 343 12.62 -9.73 -0.56
N SER A 344 11.78 -10.67 -0.96
CA SER A 344 12.14 -12.10 -0.93
C SER A 344 11.96 -12.68 -2.32
N ALA A 345 12.88 -13.57 -2.69
CA ALA A 345 12.95 -14.14 -4.02
C ALA A 345 12.82 -15.66 -4.00
N VAL A 346 12.14 -16.18 -5.01
CA VAL A 346 11.98 -17.61 -5.26
C VAL A 346 12.38 -17.92 -6.70
N LEU A 347 12.94 -19.11 -6.90
CA LEU A 347 13.35 -19.61 -8.20
C LEU A 347 12.12 -19.91 -9.06
N TYR A 348 12.11 -19.37 -10.26
CA TYR A 348 11.24 -19.87 -11.31
C TYR A 348 11.85 -21.15 -11.89
N ASP A 349 13.15 -21.11 -12.21
CA ASP A 349 13.97 -22.26 -12.58
C ASP A 349 15.46 -22.04 -12.28
N GLU A 350 16.37 -22.81 -12.88
CA GLU A 350 17.83 -22.64 -12.66
C GLU A 350 18.36 -21.29 -13.17
N ASP A 351 17.67 -20.69 -14.14
CA ASP A 351 18.13 -19.51 -14.85
C ASP A 351 17.40 -18.25 -14.41
N PHE A 352 16.16 -18.37 -13.93
CA PHE A 352 15.32 -17.23 -13.55
C PHE A 352 14.70 -17.36 -12.15
N MET A 353 14.45 -16.21 -11.54
CA MET A 353 13.78 -16.05 -10.26
C MET A 353 12.86 -14.83 -10.27
N PHE A 354 11.90 -14.81 -9.35
CA PHE A 354 11.03 -13.67 -9.14
C PHE A 354 10.94 -13.32 -7.66
N ALA A 355 10.73 -12.03 -7.38
CA ALA A 355 10.61 -11.50 -6.03
C ALA A 355 9.24 -10.86 -5.81
N LEU A 356 8.79 -10.85 -4.56
CA LEU A 356 7.55 -10.20 -4.14
C LEU A 356 7.81 -9.36 -2.89
N LYS A 357 7.27 -8.14 -2.90
CA LYS A 357 7.20 -7.28 -1.72
C LYS A 357 5.87 -6.54 -1.67
N TRP A 358 5.35 -6.39 -0.47
CA TRP A 358 4.20 -5.55 -0.16
C TRP A 358 4.55 -4.65 1.03
N GLU A 359 4.04 -3.43 0.98
CA GLU A 359 4.20 -2.40 1.99
C GLU A 359 2.84 -1.72 2.27
N THR A 360 2.81 -0.89 3.32
CA THR A 360 1.62 -0.10 3.69
C THR A 360 1.95 1.36 3.85
N HIS A 361 1.02 2.25 3.47
CA HIS A 361 1.24 3.70 3.55
C HIS A 361 0.08 4.45 4.22
N ASN A 362 -0.44 3.88 5.31
CA ASN A 362 -1.72 4.23 5.93
C ASN A 362 -1.79 5.68 6.44
N SER A 363 -0.92 6.07 7.38
CA SER A 363 -1.02 7.40 8.02
C SER A 363 -0.85 8.56 7.03
N PRO A 364 0.12 8.55 6.09
CA PRO A 364 0.25 9.63 5.13
C PRO A 364 -0.92 9.67 4.15
N SER A 365 -1.47 8.52 3.71
CA SER A 365 -2.66 8.48 2.85
C SER A 365 -3.93 9.04 3.49
N ASN A 366 -4.04 9.06 4.82
CA ASN A 366 -5.16 9.71 5.50
C ASN A 366 -5.04 11.24 5.49
N LYS A 367 -3.81 11.76 5.53
CA LYS A 367 -3.53 13.20 5.54
C LYS A 367 -3.50 13.78 4.12
N GLU A 368 -2.75 13.15 3.22
CA GLU A 368 -2.59 13.51 1.82
C GLU A 368 -2.77 12.23 0.97
N PRO A 369 -3.99 11.97 0.47
CA PRO A 369 -4.28 10.65 -0.10
C PRO A 369 -3.65 10.40 -1.48
N VAL A 370 -3.40 11.44 -2.28
CA VAL A 370 -2.77 11.26 -3.61
C VAL A 370 -1.30 10.93 -3.42
N GLU A 371 -0.55 11.84 -2.80
CA GLU A 371 0.88 11.69 -2.61
C GLU A 371 1.19 10.53 -1.66
N GLY A 372 0.45 10.38 -0.55
CA GLY A 372 0.67 9.27 0.37
C GLY A 372 0.45 7.90 -0.27
N ALA A 373 -0.51 7.74 -1.18
CA ALA A 373 -0.68 6.47 -1.90
C ALA A 373 0.33 6.29 -3.04
N LYS A 374 0.77 7.40 -3.66
CA LYS A 374 1.80 7.42 -4.71
C LYS A 374 3.15 6.97 -4.14
N THR A 375 3.60 7.57 -3.04
CA THR A 375 4.83 7.16 -2.34
C THR A 375 4.77 5.73 -1.82
N GLY A 376 3.57 5.25 -1.50
CA GLY A 376 3.33 3.83 -1.17
C GLY A 376 3.70 2.89 -2.32
N ILE A 377 3.19 3.14 -3.54
CA ILE A 377 3.48 2.28 -4.70
C ILE A 377 4.91 2.46 -5.21
N ASP A 378 5.41 3.69 -5.17
CA ASP A 378 6.75 4.04 -5.62
C ASP A 378 7.83 3.53 -4.65
N GLY A 379 7.57 3.53 -3.34
CA GLY A 379 8.43 2.90 -2.34
C GLY A 379 8.60 1.40 -2.56
N VAL A 380 7.50 0.65 -2.75
CA VAL A 380 7.58 -0.80 -2.96
C VAL A 380 8.19 -1.18 -4.32
N ASN A 381 8.09 -0.32 -5.34
CA ASN A 381 8.86 -0.50 -6.57
C ASN A 381 10.37 -0.45 -6.28
N ARG A 382 10.81 0.50 -5.44
CA ARG A 382 12.22 0.66 -5.05
C ARG A 382 12.74 -0.51 -4.21
N ASP A 383 11.90 -1.13 -3.38
CA ASP A 383 12.26 -2.38 -2.70
C ASP A 383 12.65 -3.47 -3.71
N ILE A 384 11.91 -3.59 -4.82
CA ILE A 384 12.24 -4.54 -5.89
C ILE A 384 13.50 -4.12 -6.64
N PHE A 385 13.71 -2.83 -6.92
CA PHE A 385 14.97 -2.35 -7.51
C PHE A 385 16.16 -2.57 -6.58
N GLY A 386 15.93 -2.54 -5.27
CA GLY A 386 16.93 -2.82 -4.25
C GLY A 386 17.26 -4.29 -4.12
N MET A 387 16.41 -5.22 -4.57
CA MET A 387 16.62 -6.66 -4.39
C MET A 387 17.88 -7.17 -5.12
N GLY A 388 18.70 -7.97 -4.42
CA GLY A 388 19.99 -8.44 -4.94
C GLY A 388 20.87 -7.28 -5.42
N ARG A 389 21.74 -7.48 -6.42
CA ARG A 389 22.57 -6.38 -6.97
C ARG A 389 21.83 -5.47 -7.96
N GLY A 390 20.51 -5.27 -7.81
CA GLY A 390 19.70 -4.36 -8.63
C GLY A 390 19.24 -4.91 -9.98
N THR A 391 19.22 -6.23 -10.12
CA THR A 391 18.89 -6.94 -11.38
C THR A 391 17.39 -7.19 -11.57
N PHE A 392 16.59 -7.06 -10.51
CA PHE A 392 15.15 -7.33 -10.58
C PHE A 392 14.41 -6.23 -11.33
N GLN A 393 13.88 -6.59 -12.49
CA GLN A 393 12.96 -5.74 -13.24
C GLN A 393 11.58 -5.85 -12.60
N ALA A 394 11.00 -4.73 -12.15
CA ALA A 394 9.61 -4.71 -11.71
C ALA A 394 8.66 -4.97 -12.90
N ILE A 395 7.81 -6.00 -12.79
CA ILE A 395 6.94 -6.47 -13.87
C ILE A 395 5.44 -6.35 -13.57
N ALA A 396 5.07 -6.17 -12.30
CA ALA A 396 3.67 -6.08 -11.88
C ALA A 396 3.52 -5.32 -10.56
N ASN A 397 2.48 -4.51 -10.49
CA ASN A 397 2.04 -3.75 -9.32
C ASN A 397 0.65 -4.20 -8.83
N PHE A 398 0.39 -3.98 -7.55
CA PHE A 398 -0.83 -4.39 -6.87
C PHE A 398 -1.28 -3.36 -5.84
N PHE A 399 -2.57 -3.31 -5.53
CA PHE A 399 -3.12 -2.46 -4.49
C PHE A 399 -4.18 -3.16 -3.63
N LEU A 400 -4.31 -2.79 -2.35
CA LEU A 400 -5.51 -3.09 -1.56
C LEU A 400 -5.88 -1.86 -0.76
N TYR A 401 -7.14 -1.42 -0.87
CA TYR A 401 -7.65 -0.27 -0.14
C TYR A 401 -8.68 -0.71 0.89
N CYS A 402 -8.53 -0.24 2.13
CA CYS A 402 -9.54 -0.36 3.17
C CYS A 402 -10.00 1.04 3.56
N THR A 403 -11.28 1.37 3.34
CA THR A 403 -11.83 2.71 3.62
C THR A 403 -13.22 2.63 4.24
N GLY A 404 -13.67 3.72 4.86
CA GLY A 404 -15.09 3.92 5.17
C GLY A 404 -15.95 3.95 3.90
N ASP A 405 -17.27 3.89 4.08
CA ASP A 405 -18.24 3.94 2.97
C ASP A 405 -18.12 5.27 2.19
N PRO A 406 -17.83 5.27 0.88
CA PRO A 406 -17.82 6.49 0.09
C PRO A 406 -19.17 7.21 0.03
N LYS A 407 -20.28 6.55 0.40
CA LYS A 407 -21.63 7.13 0.48
C LYS A 407 -22.02 7.57 1.90
N TYR A 408 -21.07 7.59 2.83
CA TYR A 408 -21.30 8.02 4.21
C TYR A 408 -21.93 9.42 4.29
N LYS A 409 -22.92 9.59 5.16
CA LYS A 409 -23.63 10.88 5.39
C LYS A 409 -23.68 11.30 6.85
N GLY A 410 -23.01 10.54 7.72
CA GLY A 410 -23.01 10.78 9.16
C GLY A 410 -22.00 11.85 9.59
N TRP A 411 -21.84 11.98 10.91
CA TRP A 411 -20.84 12.88 11.50
C TRP A 411 -19.42 12.34 11.28
N LEU A 412 -18.47 13.25 11.03
CA LEU A 412 -17.03 12.97 10.96
C LEU A 412 -16.30 13.81 12.01
N PRO A 413 -15.28 13.26 12.70
CA PRO A 413 -14.43 14.05 13.57
C PRO A 413 -13.75 15.19 12.82
N LYS A 414 -13.48 16.30 13.53
CA LYS A 414 -12.81 17.47 12.93
C LYS A 414 -11.43 17.05 12.39
N GLY A 415 -11.16 17.37 11.12
CA GLY A 415 -9.91 17.03 10.44
C GLY A 415 -9.91 15.70 9.71
N VAL A 416 -10.93 14.84 9.90
CA VAL A 416 -11.10 13.61 9.13
C VAL A 416 -11.64 13.93 7.75
N LYS A 417 -10.98 13.40 6.72
CA LYS A 417 -11.43 13.56 5.32
C LYS A 417 -12.53 12.56 5.01
N HIS A 418 -13.48 12.97 4.17
CA HIS A 418 -14.59 12.11 3.77
C HIS A 418 -14.09 10.83 3.05
N PRO A 419 -14.64 9.63 3.30
CA PRO A 419 -14.16 8.39 2.68
C PRO A 419 -14.17 8.41 1.15
N TYR A 420 -15.17 9.05 0.52
CA TYR A 420 -15.16 9.28 -0.94
C TYR A 420 -13.91 10.01 -1.41
N TYR A 421 -13.53 11.08 -0.70
CA TYR A 421 -12.35 11.88 -1.04
C TYR A 421 -11.09 11.04 -0.88
N ILE A 422 -10.98 10.26 0.20
CA ILE A 422 -9.86 9.32 0.42
C ILE A 422 -9.79 8.31 -0.72
N LEU A 423 -10.82 7.51 -0.93
CA LEU A 423 -10.82 6.39 -1.89
C LEU A 423 -10.56 6.84 -3.33
N LYS A 424 -11.13 7.97 -3.75
CA LYS A 424 -10.89 8.57 -5.06
C LYS A 424 -9.42 9.00 -5.22
N ASN A 425 -8.84 9.64 -4.21
CA ASN A 425 -7.51 10.22 -4.29
C ASN A 425 -6.39 9.19 -4.07
N ILE A 426 -6.56 8.19 -3.20
CA ILE A 426 -5.60 7.07 -3.12
C ILE A 426 -5.56 6.29 -4.43
N THR A 427 -6.72 6.12 -5.09
CA THR A 427 -6.79 5.48 -6.42
C THR A 427 -6.01 6.29 -7.45
N LYS A 428 -6.12 7.62 -7.41
CA LYS A 428 -5.35 8.52 -8.27
C LYS A 428 -3.85 8.41 -7.99
N GLY A 429 -3.43 8.37 -6.73
CA GLY A 429 -2.03 8.26 -6.33
C GLY A 429 -1.36 6.99 -6.86
N VAL A 430 -1.94 5.81 -6.57
CA VAL A 430 -1.41 4.53 -7.08
C VAL A 430 -1.41 4.48 -8.61
N ARG A 431 -2.45 5.03 -9.25
CA ARG A 431 -2.51 5.13 -10.72
C ARG A 431 -1.34 5.95 -11.26
N GLN A 432 -1.08 7.11 -10.68
CA GLN A 432 0.02 7.98 -11.11
C GLN A 432 1.36 7.28 -10.92
N GLY A 433 1.66 6.78 -9.71
CA GLY A 433 2.92 6.08 -9.44
C GLY A 433 3.13 4.87 -10.37
N GLY A 434 2.15 3.97 -10.49
CA GLY A 434 2.27 2.80 -11.36
C GLY A 434 2.43 3.13 -12.86
N ASN A 435 1.58 4.00 -13.40
CA ASN A 435 1.61 4.34 -14.82
C ASN A 435 2.86 5.16 -15.20
N GLU A 436 3.24 6.14 -14.37
CA GLU A 436 4.39 7.02 -14.62
C GLU A 436 5.72 6.26 -14.45
N SER A 437 5.80 5.30 -13.52
CA SER A 437 6.94 4.37 -13.37
C SER A 437 6.98 3.28 -14.45
N GLN A 438 5.96 3.21 -15.31
CA GLN A 438 5.81 2.24 -16.41
C GLN A 438 5.77 0.77 -15.93
N ILE A 439 5.02 0.52 -14.85
CA ILE A 439 4.83 -0.82 -14.27
C ILE A 439 3.32 -1.10 -14.18
N GLY A 440 2.88 -2.17 -14.83
CA GLY A 440 1.45 -2.49 -14.94
C GLY A 440 0.85 -2.92 -13.60
N THR A 441 -0.32 -2.38 -13.24
CA THR A 441 -1.08 -2.79 -12.07
C THR A 441 -2.02 -3.95 -12.43
N LEU A 442 -1.70 -5.16 -11.96
CA LEU A 442 -2.39 -6.38 -12.38
C LEU A 442 -3.45 -6.87 -11.41
N GLY A 443 -3.38 -6.50 -10.15
CA GLY A 443 -4.34 -7.00 -9.17
C GLY A 443 -4.60 -6.00 -8.07
N GLY A 444 -5.71 -6.21 -7.39
CA GLY A 444 -6.07 -5.43 -6.23
C GLY A 444 -7.47 -5.67 -5.75
N ASP A 445 -7.80 -5.11 -4.60
CA ASP A 445 -9.13 -5.23 -4.00
C ASP A 445 -9.49 -3.96 -3.21
N VAL A 446 -10.77 -3.82 -2.87
CA VAL A 446 -11.29 -2.72 -2.07
C VAL A 446 -12.25 -3.28 -1.02
N ILE A 447 -11.96 -2.97 0.24
CA ILE A 447 -12.75 -3.39 1.40
C ILE A 447 -13.36 -2.14 2.02
N ILE A 448 -14.68 -2.18 2.24
CA ILE A 448 -15.41 -1.08 2.86
C ILE A 448 -15.93 -1.50 4.23
N ASP A 449 -15.50 -0.81 5.28
CA ASP A 449 -15.97 -1.03 6.65
C ASP A 449 -16.08 0.29 7.42
N PRO A 450 -17.12 0.49 8.26
CA PRO A 450 -17.27 1.68 9.09
C PRO A 450 -16.06 1.98 9.97
N GLN A 451 -15.31 0.97 10.42
CA GLN A 451 -14.13 1.14 11.27
C GLN A 451 -13.01 1.95 10.59
N TYR A 452 -12.87 1.83 9.26
CA TYR A 452 -11.88 2.57 8.46
C TYR A 452 -12.27 4.03 8.15
N ILE A 453 -13.31 4.57 8.80
CA ILE A 453 -13.74 5.96 8.59
C ILE A 453 -12.70 6.98 9.09
N ALA A 454 -11.96 6.59 10.12
CA ALA A 454 -10.96 7.43 10.77
C ALA A 454 -9.57 7.27 10.14
N LYS A 455 -9.23 6.02 9.78
CA LYS A 455 -7.96 5.64 9.20
C LYS A 455 -8.19 4.65 8.06
N CYS A 456 -7.90 5.07 6.83
CA CYS A 456 -7.79 4.15 5.71
C CYS A 456 -6.50 3.34 5.77
N LEU A 457 -6.55 2.12 5.20
CA LEU A 457 -5.37 1.31 4.93
C LEU A 457 -5.10 1.31 3.43
N VAL A 458 -3.84 1.52 3.07
CA VAL A 458 -3.36 1.53 1.68
C VAL A 458 -2.18 0.58 1.59
N HIS A 459 -2.43 -0.58 0.99
CA HIS A 459 -1.40 -1.57 0.69
C HIS A 459 -0.97 -1.45 -0.76
N CYS A 460 0.34 -1.50 -0.99
CA CYS A 460 0.94 -1.51 -2.32
C CYS A 460 1.88 -2.71 -2.42
N GLY A 461 1.93 -3.35 -3.58
CA GLY A 461 2.82 -4.49 -3.82
C GLY A 461 3.45 -4.48 -5.20
N THR A 462 4.65 -5.03 -5.31
CA THR A 462 5.39 -5.14 -6.57
C THR A 462 6.04 -6.51 -6.71
N VAL A 463 6.05 -7.03 -7.95
CA VAL A 463 6.75 -8.26 -8.33
C VAL A 463 7.94 -7.91 -9.22
N GLY A 464 9.10 -8.48 -8.91
CA GLY A 464 10.33 -8.38 -9.70
C GLY A 464 10.65 -9.67 -10.45
N TRP A 465 11.31 -9.56 -11.60
CA TRP A 465 11.85 -10.68 -12.40
C TRP A 465 13.35 -10.50 -12.62
N SER A 466 14.12 -11.57 -12.43
CA SER A 466 15.58 -11.52 -12.60
C SER A 466 16.16 -12.85 -13.09
N PRO A 467 17.26 -12.85 -13.86
CA PRO A 467 18.14 -14.01 -13.94
C PRO A 467 18.67 -14.39 -12.54
N VAL A 468 19.05 -15.65 -12.33
CA VAL A 468 19.60 -16.15 -11.05
C VAL A 468 21.06 -15.75 -10.87
N LYS A 469 21.84 -15.76 -11.97
CA LYS A 469 23.30 -15.56 -11.94
C LYS A 469 23.76 -14.47 -12.89
N ASP A 470 24.87 -13.84 -12.54
CA ASP A 470 25.60 -12.90 -13.38
C ASP A 470 26.39 -13.63 -14.50
N PRO A 471 26.97 -12.89 -15.48
CA PRO A 471 27.74 -13.50 -16.56
C PRO A 471 28.95 -14.35 -16.11
N ASP A 472 29.45 -14.13 -14.89
CA ASP A 472 30.54 -14.90 -14.28
C ASP A 472 30.05 -16.11 -13.46
N GLY A 473 28.73 -16.32 -13.38
CA GLY A 473 28.09 -17.44 -12.70
C GLY A 473 27.85 -17.23 -11.21
N LYS A 474 28.04 -16.02 -10.67
CA LYS A 474 27.74 -15.72 -9.26
C LYS A 474 26.26 -15.38 -9.09
N PRO A 475 25.60 -15.79 -7.99
CA PRO A 475 24.22 -15.41 -7.73
C PRO A 475 24.04 -13.89 -7.69
N TRP A 476 22.95 -13.40 -8.26
CA TRP A 476 22.62 -11.97 -8.18
C TRP A 476 22.09 -11.54 -6.81
N ILE A 477 21.52 -12.48 -6.06
CA ILE A 477 21.02 -12.24 -4.69
C ILE A 477 22.14 -11.91 -3.69
N GLU A 478 23.41 -12.24 -4.00
CA GLU A 478 24.53 -11.96 -3.12
C GLU A 478 24.94 -10.49 -3.21
N LYS A 479 24.69 -9.73 -2.13
CA LYS A 479 25.11 -8.33 -1.93
C LYS A 479 26.30 -8.29 -0.97
N ILE A 480 27.49 -8.01 -1.48
CA ILE A 480 28.71 -8.01 -0.66
C ILE A 480 29.52 -6.76 -0.99
N ALA A 481 29.43 -5.76 -0.11
CA ALA A 481 30.27 -4.57 -0.18
C ALA A 481 31.71 -4.88 0.29
N SER A 482 32.69 -4.22 -0.34
CA SER A 482 34.10 -4.30 0.02
C SER A 482 34.61 -3.00 0.64
N ILE A 483 35.71 -3.09 1.41
CA ILE A 483 36.43 -1.90 1.90
C ILE A 483 36.87 -1.08 0.68
N ASP A 484 36.81 0.24 0.80
CA ASP A 484 37.12 1.22 -0.25
C ASP A 484 36.13 1.28 -1.42
N ASP A 485 35.08 0.45 -1.44
CA ASP A 485 33.97 0.65 -2.37
C ASP A 485 33.35 2.03 -2.15
N LEU A 486 33.03 2.72 -3.23
CA LEU A 486 32.37 4.02 -3.20
C LEU A 486 30.88 3.85 -2.86
N VAL A 487 30.35 4.81 -2.11
CA VAL A 487 28.92 4.90 -1.78
C VAL A 487 28.35 6.12 -2.49
N ALA A 488 27.34 5.91 -3.32
CA ALA A 488 26.65 6.97 -4.06
C ALA A 488 25.13 6.91 -3.88
N VAL A 489 24.50 8.07 -4.04
CA VAL A 489 23.05 8.19 -4.16
C VAL A 489 22.69 8.38 -5.63
N VAL A 490 21.68 7.63 -6.07
CA VAL A 490 21.02 7.78 -7.36
C VAL A 490 19.64 8.38 -7.10
N GLY A 491 19.23 9.39 -7.87
CA GLY A 491 17.88 9.97 -7.78
C GLY A 491 17.86 11.41 -7.25
N GLN A 492 16.76 11.80 -6.61
CA GLN A 492 16.48 13.22 -6.34
C GLN A 492 17.45 13.92 -5.36
N ALA A 493 17.53 15.24 -5.47
CA ALA A 493 18.15 16.10 -4.46
C ALA A 493 17.36 16.06 -3.14
N VAL A 494 18.04 16.15 -2.00
CA VAL A 494 17.44 16.01 -0.67
C VAL A 494 16.71 17.28 -0.23
N GLY A 495 15.55 17.10 0.39
CA GLY A 495 14.73 18.14 1.02
C GLY A 495 14.49 17.83 2.48
N VAL A 496 13.69 18.66 3.16
CA VAL A 496 13.20 18.38 4.53
C VAL A 496 11.87 17.61 4.42
N ASP A 497 11.86 16.56 3.59
CA ASP A 497 10.69 15.74 3.29
C ASP A 497 10.66 14.53 4.23
N GLY A 498 9.49 14.23 4.82
CA GLY A 498 9.26 13.07 5.68
C GLY A 498 10.14 12.99 6.94
N ILE A 499 10.71 14.11 7.41
CA ILE A 499 11.52 14.11 8.64
C ILE A 499 10.66 13.65 9.81
N HIS A 500 11.19 12.71 10.61
CA HIS A 500 10.50 12.03 11.70
C HIS A 500 9.34 11.12 11.24
N GLY A 501 9.26 10.77 9.96
CA GLY A 501 8.29 9.81 9.41
C GLY A 501 8.27 8.49 10.19
N ALA A 502 9.44 7.86 10.31
CA ALA A 502 9.61 6.59 11.04
C ALA A 502 9.25 6.66 12.54
N THR A 503 9.61 7.75 13.24
CA THR A 503 9.34 7.88 14.68
C THR A 503 7.90 8.27 14.97
N GLU A 504 7.27 9.09 14.12
CA GLU A 504 5.86 9.48 14.29
C GLU A 504 4.89 8.40 13.80
N SER A 505 5.22 7.58 12.79
CA SER A 505 4.42 6.40 12.43
C SER A 505 4.35 5.36 13.56
N SER A 506 5.30 5.41 14.48
CA SER A 506 5.36 4.58 15.71
C SER A 506 4.41 5.07 16.82
N LEU A 507 3.76 6.22 16.64
CA LEU A 507 2.83 6.81 17.61
C LEU A 507 1.37 6.69 17.13
N ILE A 508 0.43 6.71 18.07
CA ILE A 508 -0.99 6.86 17.72
C ILE A 508 -1.16 8.21 17.01
N ALA A 509 -1.91 8.22 15.91
CA ALA A 509 -2.16 9.44 15.15
C ALA A 509 -2.84 10.50 16.05
N ASP A 510 -2.08 11.50 16.48
CA ASP A 510 -2.54 12.66 17.24
C ASP A 510 -2.84 13.83 16.27
N LYS A 511 -3.50 14.88 16.77
CA LYS A 511 -3.92 16.10 16.05
C LYS A 511 -2.79 16.85 15.33
N PHE A 512 -1.53 16.51 15.62
CA PHE A 512 -0.35 17.27 15.23
C PHE A 512 0.66 16.41 14.46
N ILE A 513 0.24 15.75 13.38
CA ILE A 513 1.21 15.33 12.35
C ILE A 513 1.78 16.61 11.75
N SER A 514 3.09 16.84 11.88
CA SER A 514 3.72 18.06 11.37
C SER A 514 3.64 18.18 9.84
N LEU A 515 3.81 19.39 9.31
CA LEU A 515 3.88 19.65 7.86
C LEU A 515 5.04 18.90 7.18
N GLY A 516 6.07 18.50 7.93
CA GLY A 516 7.23 17.76 7.43
C GLY A 516 6.91 16.36 6.88
N HIS A 517 5.69 15.85 7.05
CA HIS A 517 5.27 14.51 6.61
C HIS A 517 4.80 14.41 5.16
N VAL A 518 4.49 15.53 4.51
CA VAL A 518 3.93 15.43 3.17
C VAL A 518 5.06 15.33 2.15
N GLN A 519 5.35 14.10 1.77
CA GLN A 519 6.29 13.74 0.72
C GLN A 519 5.63 14.03 -0.63
N ALA A 520 6.31 14.77 -1.51
CA ALA A 520 5.88 14.95 -2.90
C ALA A 520 6.79 14.12 -3.81
N ASP A 521 6.20 13.27 -4.65
CA ASP A 521 6.96 12.25 -5.40
C ASP A 521 7.09 12.53 -6.90
N TYR A 522 8.16 12.02 -7.52
CA TYR A 522 8.52 12.23 -8.92
C TYR A 522 8.71 10.91 -9.64
N SER A 523 7.64 10.09 -9.76
CA SER A 523 7.67 8.77 -10.41
C SER A 523 8.37 8.74 -11.79
N TYR A 524 8.38 9.86 -12.52
CA TYR A 524 9.19 10.00 -13.74
C TYR A 524 10.70 9.85 -13.52
N ILE A 525 11.27 10.41 -12.46
CA ILE A 525 12.67 10.21 -12.05
C ILE A 525 12.89 8.74 -11.68
N GLN A 526 11.94 8.12 -10.99
CA GLN A 526 12.00 6.69 -10.69
C GLN A 526 12.06 5.84 -11.97
N ALA A 527 11.29 6.19 -13.00
CA ALA A 527 11.34 5.50 -14.29
C ALA A 527 12.74 5.57 -14.92
N LYS A 528 13.41 6.75 -14.88
CA LYS A 528 14.81 6.90 -15.34
C LYS A 528 15.80 6.10 -14.48
N MET A 529 15.63 6.19 -13.16
CA MET A 529 16.46 5.50 -12.17
C MET A 529 16.40 3.98 -12.34
N LYS A 530 15.20 3.43 -12.58
CA LYS A 530 14.99 2.01 -12.89
C LYS A 530 15.81 1.55 -14.09
N GLU A 531 15.76 2.29 -15.21
CA GLU A 531 16.52 1.93 -16.42
C GLU A 531 18.04 2.01 -16.19
N PHE A 532 18.50 3.04 -15.47
CA PHE A 532 19.91 3.17 -15.06
C PHE A 532 20.36 1.98 -14.19
N ILE A 533 19.59 1.65 -13.15
CA ILE A 533 19.92 0.56 -12.21
C ILE A 533 19.98 -0.77 -12.95
N LEU A 534 18.98 -1.09 -13.77
CA LEU A 534 18.92 -2.36 -14.49
C LEU A 534 20.10 -2.52 -15.46
N GLU A 535 20.46 -1.47 -16.20
CA GLU A 535 21.61 -1.52 -17.11
C GLU A 535 22.93 -1.65 -16.34
N ALA A 536 23.13 -0.86 -15.29
CA ALA A 536 24.33 -0.89 -14.45
C ALA A 536 24.51 -2.24 -13.74
N ALA A 537 23.42 -2.79 -13.20
CA ALA A 537 23.40 -4.08 -12.54
C ALA A 537 23.79 -5.20 -13.51
N ARG A 538 23.20 -5.24 -14.71
CA ARG A 538 23.52 -6.25 -15.74
C ARG A 538 24.95 -6.16 -16.26
N LEU A 539 25.58 -5.00 -16.20
CA LEU A 539 27.01 -4.80 -16.48
C LEU A 539 27.92 -5.22 -15.32
N GLY A 540 27.35 -5.54 -14.15
CA GLY A 540 28.08 -6.00 -12.97
C GLY A 540 28.74 -4.88 -12.16
N TYR A 541 28.30 -3.63 -12.31
CA TYR A 541 28.95 -2.49 -11.67
C TYR A 541 28.65 -2.34 -10.17
N PHE A 542 27.54 -2.89 -9.69
CA PHE A 542 27.16 -2.79 -8.27
C PHE A 542 27.66 -3.99 -7.46
N THR A 543 28.19 -3.71 -6.27
CA THR A 543 28.48 -4.72 -5.24
C THR A 543 27.32 -4.83 -4.23
N ALA A 544 26.64 -3.73 -3.95
CA ALA A 544 25.39 -3.68 -3.22
C ALA A 544 24.51 -2.49 -3.65
N ILE A 545 23.21 -2.60 -3.42
CA ILE A 545 22.22 -1.55 -3.62
C ILE A 545 21.12 -1.68 -2.57
N THR A 546 20.51 -0.57 -2.17
CA THR A 546 19.32 -0.55 -1.30
C THR A 546 18.50 0.71 -1.55
N ASP A 547 17.22 0.67 -1.21
CA ASP A 547 16.35 1.84 -1.28
C ASP A 547 16.64 2.87 -0.19
N CYS A 548 16.20 4.11 -0.43
CA CYS A 548 16.10 5.14 0.60
C CYS A 548 14.63 5.29 1.05
N GLY A 549 14.26 4.56 2.09
CA GLY A 549 12.94 4.65 2.73
C GLY A 549 12.97 5.51 4.00
N ALA A 550 12.43 4.95 5.09
CA ALA A 550 12.49 5.53 6.43
C ALA A 550 13.94 5.81 6.84
N MET A 551 14.21 6.99 7.42
CA MET A 551 15.56 7.51 7.72
C MET A 551 16.49 7.74 6.51
N GLY A 552 15.99 7.62 5.27
CA GLY A 552 16.72 8.00 4.06
C GLY A 552 18.08 7.34 3.89
N ILE A 553 19.10 8.15 3.59
CA ILE A 553 20.47 7.64 3.43
C ILE A 553 21.06 7.13 4.74
N GLY A 554 20.54 7.59 5.89
CA GLY A 554 20.99 7.23 7.22
C GLY A 554 20.66 5.80 7.61
N SER A 555 19.57 5.21 7.10
CA SER A 555 19.33 3.76 7.21
C SER A 555 20.11 3.00 6.14
N ALA A 556 19.88 3.37 4.88
CA ALA A 556 20.43 2.73 3.70
C ALA A 556 21.96 2.50 3.78
N THR A 557 22.73 3.56 4.06
CA THR A 557 24.21 3.46 4.10
C THR A 557 24.73 2.82 5.38
N HIS A 558 24.06 3.04 6.52
CA HIS A 558 24.56 2.58 7.82
C HIS A 558 24.33 1.08 8.02
N GLU A 559 23.23 0.53 7.48
CA GLU A 559 22.98 -0.91 7.47
C GLU A 559 24.00 -1.64 6.59
N LEU A 560 24.30 -1.10 5.41
CA LEU A 560 25.36 -1.64 4.53
C LEU A 560 26.75 -1.58 5.19
N ALA A 561 27.03 -0.54 5.98
CA ALA A 561 28.31 -0.37 6.69
C ALA A 561 28.64 -1.54 7.64
N ARG A 562 27.64 -2.32 8.07
CA ARG A 562 27.83 -3.53 8.89
C ARG A 562 28.63 -4.61 8.17
N GLN A 563 28.59 -4.67 6.84
CA GLN A 563 29.29 -5.68 6.06
C GLN A 563 30.80 -5.49 6.08
N THR A 564 31.27 -4.24 6.06
CA THR A 564 32.71 -3.90 6.03
C THR A 564 33.24 -3.45 7.38
N GLY A 565 32.35 -3.08 8.31
CA GLY A 565 32.70 -2.60 9.64
C GLY A 565 33.04 -1.11 9.69
N GLY A 566 32.53 -0.28 8.78
CA GLY A 566 32.81 1.16 8.77
C GLY A 566 32.23 1.90 7.56
N LEU A 567 32.03 3.21 7.71
CA LEU A 567 31.59 4.14 6.66
C LEU A 567 32.26 5.51 6.88
N ASP A 568 32.80 6.13 5.84
CA ASP A 568 33.21 7.55 5.83
C ASP A 568 32.39 8.27 4.76
N MET A 569 31.58 9.24 5.17
CA MET A 569 30.65 9.94 4.29
C MET A 569 30.65 11.44 4.55
N ASP A 570 30.67 12.23 3.47
CA ASP A 570 30.53 13.68 3.50
C ASP A 570 29.13 14.10 3.06
N LEU A 571 28.30 14.47 4.05
CA LEU A 571 26.91 14.89 3.85
C LEU A 571 26.79 16.17 3.02
N ALA A 572 27.83 17.02 2.97
CA ALA A 572 27.81 18.25 2.17
C ALA A 572 27.81 17.99 0.66
N ARG A 573 28.20 16.77 0.24
CA ARG A 573 28.17 16.36 -1.16
C ARG A 573 26.78 16.04 -1.67
N HIS A 574 25.83 15.71 -0.79
CA HIS A 574 24.49 15.36 -1.23
C HIS A 574 23.80 16.59 -1.81
N PRO A 575 23.32 16.56 -3.07
CA PRO A 575 22.61 17.69 -3.65
C PRO A 575 21.36 18.00 -2.84
N VAL A 576 21.13 19.29 -2.54
CA VAL A 576 19.98 19.77 -1.76
C VAL A 576 18.99 20.53 -2.66
N LYS A 577 17.69 20.42 -2.37
CA LYS A 577 16.63 21.15 -3.10
C LYS A 577 16.73 22.67 -2.87
N TYR A 578 17.16 23.07 -1.68
CA TYR A 578 17.35 24.47 -1.26
C TYR A 578 18.44 24.58 -0.19
N HIS A 579 19.08 25.74 -0.09
CA HIS A 579 20.12 25.99 0.90
C HIS A 579 19.56 26.05 2.34
N GLY A 580 20.40 25.76 3.32
CA GLY A 580 20.07 25.88 4.76
C GLY A 580 19.54 24.59 5.42
N ILE A 581 19.45 23.49 4.67
CA ILE A 581 19.19 22.15 5.23
C ILE A 581 20.36 21.76 6.15
N GLN A 582 20.03 21.32 7.37
CA GLN A 582 21.02 20.95 8.38
C GLN A 582 21.58 19.54 8.13
N PRO A 583 22.82 19.24 8.58
CA PRO A 583 23.43 17.92 8.34
C PRO A 583 22.58 16.75 8.83
N TRP A 584 21.94 16.87 10.00
CA TRP A 584 21.09 15.80 10.54
C TRP A 584 19.87 15.56 9.64
N GLN A 585 19.30 16.62 9.05
CA GLN A 585 18.18 16.52 8.11
C GLN A 585 18.59 15.85 6.80
N ILE A 586 19.80 16.12 6.29
CA ILE A 586 20.32 15.43 5.10
C ILE A 586 20.44 13.93 5.37
N ASN A 587 20.94 13.56 6.56
CA ASN A 587 21.13 12.16 6.93
C ASN A 587 19.80 11.40 7.08
N CYS A 588 18.77 12.01 7.69
CA CYS A 588 17.51 11.34 8.00
C CYS A 588 16.32 11.67 7.09
N SER A 589 16.49 12.56 6.10
CA SER A 589 15.43 12.94 5.19
C SER A 589 14.88 11.75 4.43
N GLU A 590 13.55 11.65 4.36
CA GLU A 590 12.79 10.64 3.62
C GLU A 590 12.32 11.20 2.27
N THR A 591 13.10 12.11 1.65
CA THR A 591 12.87 12.49 0.26
C THR A 591 12.83 11.24 -0.63
N GLN A 592 11.78 11.16 -1.45
CA GLN A 592 11.44 10.00 -2.26
C GLN A 592 12.34 9.87 -3.50
N ASP A 593 12.19 8.74 -4.21
CA ASP A 593 12.93 8.38 -5.42
C ASP A 593 14.45 8.55 -5.32
N ARG A 594 15.01 7.90 -4.29
CA ARG A 594 16.45 7.75 -4.09
C ARG A 594 16.81 6.30 -3.82
N MET A 595 17.98 5.90 -4.30
CA MET A 595 18.60 4.60 -4.04
C MET A 595 20.06 4.84 -3.63
N VAL A 596 20.58 4.01 -2.72
CA VAL A 596 22.02 3.96 -2.41
C VAL A 596 22.64 2.82 -3.19
N VAL A 597 23.72 3.10 -3.91
CA VAL A 597 24.54 2.10 -4.60
C VAL A 597 25.95 2.08 -4.03
N VAL A 598 26.51 0.88 -3.95
CA VAL A 598 27.90 0.62 -3.53
C VAL A 598 28.59 -0.10 -4.68
N PHE A 599 29.78 0.39 -5.05
CA PHE A 599 30.51 -0.09 -6.23
C PHE A 599 32.01 0.15 -6.13
N ASN A 600 32.77 -0.63 -6.90
CA ASN A 600 34.22 -0.48 -6.98
C ASN A 600 34.60 0.86 -7.66
N PRO A 601 35.59 1.61 -7.13
CA PRO A 601 36.02 2.88 -7.72
C PRO A 601 36.37 2.83 -9.21
N ASP A 602 36.83 1.68 -9.73
CA ASP A 602 37.17 1.49 -11.15
C ASP A 602 35.96 1.68 -12.09
N HIS A 603 34.73 1.61 -11.58
CA HIS A 603 33.50 1.80 -12.35
C HIS A 603 32.91 3.21 -12.26
N LEU A 604 33.59 4.17 -11.59
CA LEU A 604 33.05 5.52 -11.42
C LEU A 604 32.74 6.22 -12.75
N ASP A 605 33.70 6.27 -13.66
CA ASP A 605 33.55 6.96 -14.95
C ASP A 605 32.42 6.32 -15.81
N ASP A 606 32.31 4.99 -15.75
CA ASP A 606 31.28 4.22 -16.45
C ASP A 606 29.89 4.53 -15.89
N LEU A 607 29.72 4.53 -14.57
CA LEU A 607 28.46 4.85 -13.90
C LEU A 607 28.06 6.30 -14.12
N GLU A 608 28.99 7.26 -14.09
CA GLU A 608 28.68 8.65 -14.42
C GLU A 608 28.23 8.80 -15.88
N ALA A 609 28.88 8.09 -16.81
CA ALA A 609 28.47 8.09 -18.22
C ALA A 609 27.07 7.50 -18.39
N LEU A 610 26.77 6.42 -17.68
CA LEU A 610 25.47 5.77 -17.70
C LEU A 610 24.38 6.64 -17.05
N ALA A 611 24.69 7.33 -15.96
CA ALA A 611 23.78 8.28 -15.32
C ALA A 611 23.42 9.44 -16.26
N ARG A 612 24.41 9.98 -16.98
CA ARG A 612 24.20 10.98 -18.04
C ARG A 612 23.36 10.46 -19.20
N LYS A 613 23.55 9.20 -19.61
CA LYS A 613 22.76 8.55 -20.68
C LYS A 613 21.27 8.46 -20.32
N HIS A 614 20.98 8.11 -19.07
CA HIS A 614 19.62 7.93 -18.55
C HIS A 614 19.02 9.20 -17.95
N ASP A 615 19.78 10.30 -17.91
CA ASP A 615 19.38 11.58 -17.33
C ASP A 615 18.88 11.46 -15.88
N VAL A 616 19.60 10.66 -15.09
CA VAL A 616 19.34 10.46 -13.65
C VAL A 616 20.47 11.08 -12.82
N PRO A 617 20.17 11.81 -11.73
CA PRO A 617 21.22 12.33 -10.87
C PRO A 617 21.96 11.20 -10.15
N PHE A 618 23.28 11.34 -10.05
CA PHE A 618 24.18 10.38 -9.43
C PHE A 618 25.25 11.15 -8.65
N THR A 619 25.45 10.84 -7.37
CA THR A 619 26.41 11.58 -6.54
C THR A 619 27.11 10.67 -5.52
N VAL A 620 28.44 10.65 -5.58
CA VAL A 620 29.29 9.93 -4.62
C VAL A 620 29.40 10.72 -3.31
N LEU A 621 29.00 10.10 -2.21
CA LEU A 621 29.01 10.72 -0.88
C LEU A 621 30.24 10.32 -0.06
N GLY A 622 30.81 9.15 -0.32
CA GLY A 622 31.88 8.61 0.51
C GLY A 622 32.29 7.20 0.10
N ASN A 623 32.81 6.43 1.06
CA ASN A 623 33.27 5.07 0.84
C ASN A 623 33.06 4.18 2.07
N MET A 624 32.94 2.89 1.81
CA MET A 624 32.96 1.85 2.82
C MET A 624 34.34 1.79 3.49
N SER A 625 34.37 1.56 4.80
CA SER A 625 35.61 1.43 5.56
C SER A 625 35.55 0.27 6.55
N SER A 626 36.62 0.06 7.30
CA SER A 626 36.71 -0.92 8.39
C SER A 626 37.15 -0.27 9.71
N SER A 627 36.78 1.01 9.91
CA SER A 627 37.22 1.81 11.05
C SER A 627 36.57 1.41 12.38
N GLY A 628 35.49 0.63 12.34
CA GLY A 628 34.58 0.37 13.46
C GLY A 628 33.47 1.42 13.62
N TYR A 629 33.50 2.49 12.80
CA TYR A 629 32.64 3.65 12.97
C TYR A 629 31.92 4.04 11.69
N ILE A 630 30.71 4.58 11.85
CA ILE A 630 30.06 5.43 10.88
C ILE A 630 30.55 6.86 11.15
N HIS A 631 31.43 7.35 10.29
CA HIS A 631 32.02 8.69 10.33
C HIS A 631 31.28 9.59 9.34
N LEU A 632 30.48 10.51 9.88
CA LEU A 632 29.74 11.51 9.12
C LEU A 632 30.45 12.85 9.21
N ARG A 633 30.80 13.39 8.05
CA ARG A 633 31.39 14.71 7.89
C ARG A 633 30.42 15.64 7.17
N PHE A 634 30.63 16.93 7.37
CA PHE A 634 30.05 17.96 6.53
C PHE A 634 31.21 18.86 6.12
N GLU A 635 31.67 18.69 4.88
CA GLU A 635 32.97 19.17 4.40
C GLU A 635 34.12 18.58 5.25
N ASP A 636 34.91 19.44 5.89
CA ASP A 636 36.08 19.06 6.68
C ASP A 636 35.77 18.79 8.17
N GLU A 637 34.55 19.06 8.65
CA GLU A 637 34.18 18.87 10.06
C GLU A 637 33.42 17.56 10.29
N THR A 638 33.85 16.79 11.29
CA THR A 638 33.08 15.65 11.82
C THR A 638 31.80 16.15 12.49
N VAL A 639 30.66 15.74 11.95
CA VAL A 639 29.33 16.05 12.49
C VAL A 639 28.67 14.86 13.17
N GLY A 640 29.20 13.65 12.98
CA GLY A 640 28.79 12.45 13.73
C GLY A 640 29.84 11.35 13.65
N LEU A 641 29.98 10.59 14.73
CA LEU A 641 30.83 9.40 14.82
C LEU A 641 30.12 8.37 15.68
N LEU A 642 29.52 7.36 15.04
CA LEU A 642 28.75 6.31 15.69
C LEU A 642 29.52 4.98 15.64
N ASP A 643 29.72 4.36 16.80
CA ASP A 643 30.26 2.99 16.89
C ASP A 643 29.23 2.00 16.32
N ILE A 644 29.60 1.27 15.27
CA ILE A 644 28.69 0.36 14.55
C ILE A 644 28.20 -0.75 15.46
N GLN A 645 29.07 -1.31 16.29
CA GLN A 645 28.68 -2.39 17.18
C GLN A 645 27.67 -1.88 18.21
N ARG A 646 27.93 -0.74 18.85
CA ARG A 646 26.99 -0.14 19.82
C ARG A 646 25.67 0.28 19.18
N LEU A 647 25.69 0.74 17.93
CA LEU A 647 24.50 1.18 17.20
C LEU A 647 23.55 0.01 16.88
N PHE A 648 24.09 -1.14 16.48
CA PHE A 648 23.30 -2.31 16.05
C PHE A 648 23.22 -3.46 17.08
N ASP A 649 23.92 -3.36 18.21
CA ASP A 649 23.78 -4.30 19.33
C ASP A 649 22.35 -4.28 19.91
N LYS A 650 21.97 -5.37 20.60
CA LYS A 650 20.58 -5.62 21.02
C LYS A 650 20.02 -4.51 21.92
N ASN A 651 18.98 -3.84 21.43
CA ASN A 651 18.16 -2.90 22.17
C ASN A 651 17.41 -3.61 23.33
N PRO A 652 17.08 -2.93 24.45
CA PRO A 652 16.14 -3.46 25.43
C PRO A 652 14.84 -3.87 24.74
N ARG A 653 14.43 -5.13 24.93
CA ARG A 653 13.21 -5.64 24.29
C ARG A 653 11.99 -5.11 25.02
N LYS A 654 11.02 -4.58 24.25
CA LYS A 654 9.70 -4.19 24.75
C LYS A 654 9.08 -5.37 25.50
N ARG A 655 8.50 -5.09 26.66
CA ARG A 655 7.77 -6.05 27.48
C ARG A 655 6.30 -5.69 27.42
N MET A 656 5.46 -6.63 27.03
CA MET A 656 4.03 -6.40 26.85
C MET A 656 3.25 -7.50 27.55
N HIS A 657 2.01 -7.17 27.90
CA HIS A 657 1.08 -8.09 28.53
C HIS A 657 -0.15 -8.23 27.65
N ALA A 658 -0.58 -9.46 27.39
CA ALA A 658 -1.79 -9.74 26.62
C ALA A 658 -2.82 -10.46 27.51
N THR A 659 -4.08 -10.11 27.32
CA THR A 659 -5.22 -10.66 28.06
C THR A 659 -6.30 -11.05 27.08
N TRP A 660 -6.63 -12.34 27.01
CA TRP A 660 -7.70 -12.83 26.16
C TRP A 660 -8.99 -13.02 26.95
N THR A 661 -10.02 -12.24 26.61
CA THR A 661 -11.34 -12.33 27.25
C THR A 661 -12.35 -13.13 26.41
N GLY A 662 -11.91 -13.71 25.29
CA GLY A 662 -12.75 -14.44 24.34
C GLY A 662 -13.62 -13.52 23.47
N ILE A 663 -14.42 -14.14 22.61
CA ILE A 663 -15.27 -13.42 21.66
C ILE A 663 -16.73 -13.64 22.03
N LYS A 664 -17.50 -12.55 22.08
CA LYS A 664 -18.92 -12.61 22.38
C LYS A 664 -19.65 -13.16 21.16
N LYS A 665 -20.13 -14.41 21.26
CA LYS A 665 -21.02 -14.99 20.25
C LYS A 665 -22.34 -14.19 20.23
N THR A 666 -22.57 -13.47 19.14
CA THR A 666 -23.90 -12.90 18.87
C THR A 666 -24.73 -13.98 18.18
N ILE A 667 -25.80 -14.42 18.84
CA ILE A 667 -26.80 -15.31 18.23
C ILE A 667 -27.70 -14.42 17.38
N LEU A 668 -27.84 -14.78 16.10
CA LEU A 668 -28.77 -14.11 15.20
C LEU A 668 -30.13 -14.81 15.28
N GLU A 669 -31.18 -14.02 15.46
CA GLU A 669 -32.55 -14.52 15.61
C GLU A 669 -33.23 -14.83 14.26
N SER A 670 -32.92 -14.04 13.22
CA SER A 670 -33.36 -14.22 11.83
C SER A 670 -32.61 -13.25 10.90
N TYR A 671 -32.43 -13.63 9.63
CA TYR A 671 -31.88 -12.79 8.56
C TYR A 671 -32.97 -12.15 7.68
N GLY A 672 -34.26 -12.36 7.98
CA GLY A 672 -35.36 -11.98 7.09
C GLY A 672 -35.70 -13.07 6.06
N GLU A 673 -36.74 -12.84 5.26
CA GLU A 673 -37.14 -13.71 4.15
C GLU A 673 -37.02 -12.93 2.83
N TYR A 674 -36.17 -13.42 1.92
CA TYR A 674 -35.94 -12.81 0.62
C TYR A 674 -36.15 -13.81 -0.51
N SER A 675 -36.56 -13.33 -1.68
CA SER A 675 -36.41 -14.14 -2.90
C SER A 675 -34.92 -14.26 -3.25
N ILE A 676 -34.53 -15.30 -4.00
CA ILE A 676 -33.14 -15.49 -4.43
C ILE A 676 -32.65 -14.29 -5.26
N GLU A 677 -33.50 -13.73 -6.14
CA GLU A 677 -33.14 -12.51 -6.89
C GLU A 677 -32.85 -11.32 -5.97
N GLN A 678 -33.65 -11.13 -4.91
CA GLN A 678 -33.45 -10.06 -3.93
C GLN A 678 -32.18 -10.27 -3.12
N SER A 679 -31.98 -11.44 -2.51
CA SER A 679 -30.79 -11.71 -1.71
C SER A 679 -29.51 -11.68 -2.55
N LEU A 680 -29.58 -12.13 -3.81
CA LEU A 680 -28.43 -12.08 -4.71
C LEU A 680 -28.10 -10.64 -5.11
N CYS A 681 -29.11 -9.79 -5.37
CA CYS A 681 -28.87 -8.36 -5.63
C CYS A 681 -28.30 -7.65 -4.40
N MET A 682 -28.77 -7.99 -3.19
CA MET A 682 -28.24 -7.44 -1.93
C MET A 682 -26.77 -7.79 -1.72
N VAL A 683 -26.40 -9.06 -1.93
CA VAL A 683 -25.02 -9.55 -1.81
C VAL A 683 -24.12 -8.96 -2.90
N MET A 684 -24.57 -8.96 -4.15
CA MET A 684 -23.78 -8.42 -5.27
C MET A 684 -23.61 -6.90 -5.19
N SER A 685 -24.49 -6.21 -4.45
CA SER A 685 -24.35 -4.77 -4.17
C SER A 685 -23.41 -4.46 -3.01
N GLN A 686 -22.96 -5.46 -2.23
CA GLN A 686 -22.01 -5.21 -1.15
C GLN A 686 -20.67 -4.77 -1.73
N PRO A 687 -20.03 -3.70 -1.22
CA PRO A 687 -18.80 -3.18 -1.80
C PRO A 687 -17.70 -4.21 -1.97
N ASP A 688 -17.53 -5.15 -1.03
CA ASP A 688 -16.49 -6.19 -1.09
C ASP A 688 -16.77 -7.23 -2.21
N VAL A 689 -18.02 -7.36 -2.65
CA VAL A 689 -18.44 -8.25 -3.76
C VAL A 689 -18.59 -7.50 -5.08
N ALA A 690 -19.01 -6.23 -5.03
CA ALA A 690 -19.32 -5.39 -6.16
C ALA A 690 -18.13 -5.20 -7.12
N SER A 691 -18.43 -4.78 -8.35
CA SER A 691 -17.45 -4.62 -9.40
C SER A 691 -16.36 -3.61 -9.03
N LYS A 692 -15.10 -4.03 -9.17
CA LYS A 692 -13.91 -3.18 -9.01
C LYS A 692 -13.43 -2.59 -10.35
N GLU A 693 -14.23 -2.72 -11.41
CA GLU A 693 -13.92 -2.28 -12.78
C GLU A 693 -13.41 -0.84 -12.85
N TRP A 694 -14.05 0.09 -12.13
CA TRP A 694 -13.67 1.51 -12.11
C TRP A 694 -12.22 1.73 -11.67
N PHE A 695 -11.73 0.96 -10.70
CA PHE A 695 -10.37 1.07 -10.19
C PHE A 695 -9.33 0.52 -11.18
N PHE A 696 -9.64 -0.56 -11.89
CA PHE A 696 -8.71 -1.19 -12.83
C PHE A 696 -8.64 -0.46 -14.17
N ARG A 697 -9.76 0.05 -14.70
CA ARG A 697 -9.79 0.72 -16.02
C ARG A 697 -8.93 1.98 -16.09
N GLN A 698 -8.56 2.54 -14.95
CA GLN A 698 -7.73 3.72 -14.88
C GLN A 698 -6.23 3.41 -14.80
N LYS A 699 -5.85 2.15 -14.54
CA LYS A 699 -4.46 1.72 -14.38
C LYS A 699 -4.06 0.85 -15.57
N ASP A 700 -2.83 1.04 -16.06
CA ASP A 700 -2.31 0.18 -17.11
C ASP A 700 -2.09 -1.25 -16.55
N SER A 701 -2.47 -2.28 -17.30
CA SER A 701 -2.25 -3.69 -16.96
C SER A 701 -1.64 -4.51 -18.12
N GLN A 702 -1.16 -3.82 -19.16
CA GLN A 702 -0.68 -4.40 -20.42
C GLN A 702 0.76 -3.99 -20.76
N VAL A 703 1.29 -2.93 -20.15
CA VAL A 703 2.68 -2.50 -20.30
C VAL A 703 3.64 -3.68 -20.07
N GLY A 704 4.65 -3.78 -20.94
CA GLY A 704 5.58 -4.91 -20.97
C GLY A 704 5.11 -6.14 -21.76
N GLY A 705 3.82 -6.23 -22.14
CA GLY A 705 3.33 -7.28 -23.04
C GLY A 705 3.36 -8.71 -22.47
N MET A 706 3.43 -8.87 -21.14
CA MET A 706 3.53 -10.16 -20.46
C MET A 706 2.18 -10.72 -19.99
N THR A 707 1.13 -9.89 -19.95
CA THR A 707 -0.18 -10.26 -19.38
C THR A 707 -0.92 -11.26 -20.27
N VAL A 708 -1.18 -12.45 -19.73
CA VAL A 708 -1.97 -13.51 -20.37
C VAL A 708 -3.43 -13.41 -19.94
N GLN A 709 -3.65 -13.31 -18.62
CA GLN A 709 -4.97 -13.06 -18.02
C GLN A 709 -4.87 -11.78 -17.18
N GLY A 710 -5.61 -10.75 -17.62
CA GLY A 710 -5.69 -9.47 -16.93
C GLY A 710 -6.63 -9.47 -15.72
N PRO A 711 -6.75 -8.33 -15.02
CA PRO A 711 -7.58 -8.18 -13.82
C PRO A 711 -9.09 -8.30 -14.06
N LEU A 712 -9.52 -8.23 -15.32
CA LEU A 712 -10.93 -8.24 -15.71
C LEU A 712 -11.19 -9.38 -16.70
N LEU A 713 -12.35 -10.03 -16.55
CA LEU A 713 -12.80 -11.17 -17.34
C LEU A 713 -14.03 -10.80 -18.19
N GLY A 714 -14.31 -11.70 -19.12
CA GLY A 714 -15.41 -11.59 -20.07
C GLY A 714 -15.10 -10.67 -21.24
N ARG A 715 -15.96 -10.75 -22.26
CA ARG A 715 -15.76 -10.04 -23.54
C ARG A 715 -15.67 -8.53 -23.40
N ARG A 716 -16.39 -7.97 -22.44
CA ARG A 716 -16.40 -6.53 -22.12
C ARG A 716 -15.46 -6.15 -20.98
N GLN A 717 -14.78 -7.13 -20.37
CA GLN A 717 -13.86 -6.91 -19.26
C GLN A 717 -14.57 -6.20 -18.08
N GLU A 718 -15.66 -6.79 -17.58
CA GLU A 718 -16.57 -6.16 -16.60
C GLU A 718 -16.62 -6.90 -15.25
N VAL A 719 -16.05 -8.12 -15.17
CA VAL A 719 -16.03 -8.96 -13.98
C VAL A 719 -14.59 -9.07 -13.50
N GLN A 720 -14.31 -8.87 -12.22
CA GLN A 720 -12.96 -9.03 -11.68
C GLN A 720 -12.52 -10.49 -11.73
N ALA A 721 -11.27 -10.73 -12.15
CA ALA A 721 -10.65 -12.05 -12.11
C ALA A 721 -10.24 -12.43 -10.68
N ASP A 722 -10.38 -13.70 -10.31
CA ASP A 722 -9.89 -14.24 -9.03
C ASP A 722 -8.36 -14.16 -8.95
N CYS A 723 -7.69 -14.34 -10.10
CA CYS A 723 -6.24 -14.39 -10.24
C CYS A 723 -5.83 -13.74 -11.56
N THR A 724 -4.64 -13.14 -11.60
CA THR A 724 -4.03 -12.63 -12.84
C THR A 724 -2.78 -13.41 -13.18
N ILE A 725 -2.46 -13.51 -14.47
CA ILE A 725 -1.41 -14.39 -14.98
C ILE A 725 -0.52 -13.63 -15.96
N GLN A 726 0.79 -13.69 -15.74
CA GLN A 726 1.81 -13.19 -16.64
C GLN A 726 2.76 -14.28 -17.11
N LYS A 727 3.16 -14.21 -18.38
CA LYS A 727 4.28 -14.97 -18.92
C LYS A 727 5.48 -14.04 -19.13
N PRO A 728 6.55 -14.17 -18.33
CA PRO A 728 7.77 -13.40 -18.52
C PRO A 728 8.32 -13.57 -19.94
N LEU A 729 8.79 -12.48 -20.56
CA LEU A 729 9.19 -12.49 -21.97
C LEU A 729 10.33 -13.46 -22.26
N ASP A 730 11.28 -13.60 -21.33
CA ASP A 730 12.46 -14.47 -21.47
C ASP A 730 12.11 -15.98 -21.48
N THR A 731 10.89 -16.35 -21.06
CA THR A 731 10.44 -17.75 -21.05
C THR A 731 9.62 -18.12 -22.30
N ILE A 732 9.30 -17.16 -23.17
CA ILE A 732 8.53 -17.41 -24.39
C ILE A 732 9.33 -18.31 -25.34
N GLY A 733 8.76 -19.46 -25.69
CA GLY A 733 9.40 -20.47 -26.54
C GLY A 733 10.39 -21.38 -25.81
N ARG A 734 10.69 -21.11 -24.52
CA ARG A 734 11.52 -21.96 -23.65
C ARG A 734 10.67 -23.01 -22.94
N ASP A 735 9.59 -22.57 -22.29
CA ASP A 735 8.64 -23.44 -21.60
C ASP A 735 7.22 -22.87 -21.66
N ASN A 736 6.26 -23.60 -21.07
CA ASN A 736 4.88 -23.16 -20.94
C ASN A 736 4.57 -22.52 -19.58
N GLY A 737 5.55 -22.35 -18.69
CA GLY A 737 5.26 -21.83 -17.36
C GLY A 737 4.89 -20.35 -17.38
N ALA A 738 4.30 -19.89 -16.28
CA ALA A 738 3.88 -18.50 -16.07
C ALA A 738 3.83 -18.19 -14.56
N ILE A 739 3.50 -16.96 -14.22
CA ILE A 739 3.35 -16.48 -12.84
C ILE A 739 1.90 -16.06 -12.61
N ALA A 740 1.28 -16.60 -11.58
CA ALA A 740 -0.07 -16.31 -11.13
C ALA A 740 -0.04 -15.45 -9.85
N TYR A 741 -0.96 -14.49 -9.74
CA TYR A 741 -1.01 -13.53 -8.63
C TYR A 741 -2.38 -13.51 -7.97
N ALA A 742 -2.43 -13.55 -6.64
CA ALA A 742 -3.66 -13.47 -5.87
C ALA A 742 -3.48 -12.73 -4.53
N ILE A 743 -4.60 -12.20 -4.02
CA ILE A 743 -4.71 -11.50 -2.74
C ILE A 743 -5.83 -12.13 -1.93
N GLY A 744 -5.60 -12.30 -0.63
CA GLY A 744 -6.58 -12.73 0.35
C GLY A 744 -6.65 -11.75 1.53
N SER A 745 -7.87 -11.49 1.99
CA SER A 745 -8.14 -10.61 3.13
C SER A 745 -9.56 -10.83 3.65
N ALA A 746 -9.74 -10.83 4.97
CA ALA A 746 -11.05 -11.02 5.62
C ALA A 746 -11.16 -10.23 6.94
N PRO A 747 -10.92 -8.90 6.94
CA PRO A 747 -10.81 -8.12 8.18
C PRO A 747 -12.12 -8.09 8.98
N LYS A 748 -13.27 -8.06 8.31
CA LYS A 748 -14.58 -8.10 9.00
C LYS A 748 -14.81 -9.38 9.81
N LEU A 749 -14.12 -10.46 9.46
CA LEU A 749 -14.19 -11.72 10.20
C LEU A 749 -13.38 -11.65 11.50
N SER A 750 -12.43 -10.71 11.66
CA SER A 750 -11.62 -10.61 12.87
C SER A 750 -12.44 -10.15 14.09
N ASP A 751 -13.52 -9.40 13.86
CA ASP A 751 -14.52 -9.09 14.90
C ASP A 751 -15.23 -10.33 15.45
N VAL A 752 -15.22 -11.45 14.68
CA VAL A 752 -15.80 -12.74 15.06
C VAL A 752 -14.74 -13.71 15.56
N ASP A 753 -13.62 -13.86 14.84
CA ASP A 753 -12.43 -14.59 15.29
C ASP A 753 -11.18 -14.22 14.47
N PRO A 754 -10.18 -13.53 15.06
CA PRO A 754 -8.96 -13.13 14.36
C PRO A 754 -8.12 -14.33 13.88
N TYR A 755 -8.17 -15.47 14.59
CA TYR A 755 -7.49 -16.70 14.13
C TYR A 755 -8.08 -17.18 12.80
N HIS A 756 -9.42 -17.27 12.72
CA HIS A 756 -10.08 -17.74 11.52
C HIS A 756 -10.05 -16.70 10.39
N ALA A 757 -10.02 -15.40 10.70
CA ALA A 757 -9.78 -14.34 9.71
C ALA A 757 -8.41 -14.48 9.04
N ALA A 758 -7.34 -14.70 9.81
CA ALA A 758 -6.00 -14.92 9.26
C ALA A 758 -5.89 -16.21 8.42
N ILE A 759 -6.51 -17.32 8.87
CA ILE A 759 -6.61 -18.54 8.04
C ILE A 759 -7.36 -18.26 6.75
N ARG A 760 -8.53 -17.63 6.82
CA ARG A 760 -9.36 -17.31 5.66
C ARG A 760 -8.59 -16.50 4.62
N SER A 761 -7.83 -15.50 5.07
CA SER A 761 -6.95 -14.70 4.21
C SER A 761 -6.04 -15.59 3.36
N ILE A 762 -5.24 -16.47 3.97
CA ILE A 762 -4.28 -17.32 3.24
C ILE A 762 -4.99 -18.35 2.34
N ILE A 763 -6.08 -18.94 2.84
CA ILE A 763 -6.81 -19.98 2.10
C ILE A 763 -7.55 -19.41 0.89
N ASP A 764 -8.09 -18.19 0.99
CA ASP A 764 -8.70 -17.50 -0.14
C ASP A 764 -7.66 -17.13 -1.19
N MET A 765 -6.50 -16.63 -0.77
CA MET A 765 -5.37 -16.36 -1.67
C MET A 765 -4.93 -17.64 -2.40
N ALA A 766 -4.70 -18.73 -1.67
CA ALA A 766 -4.27 -19.99 -2.26
C ALA A 766 -5.35 -20.59 -3.16
N GLY A 767 -6.62 -20.58 -2.73
CA GLY A 767 -7.77 -21.08 -3.49
C GLY A 767 -7.92 -20.41 -4.85
N LYS A 768 -7.75 -19.07 -4.91
CA LYS A 768 -7.77 -18.32 -6.17
C LYS A 768 -6.66 -18.74 -7.15
N VAL A 769 -5.45 -19.03 -6.65
CA VAL A 769 -4.34 -19.54 -7.48
C VAL A 769 -4.61 -20.97 -7.96
N ILE A 770 -5.15 -21.82 -7.08
CA ILE A 770 -5.51 -23.21 -7.43
C ILE A 770 -6.60 -23.23 -8.51
N ALA A 771 -7.58 -22.33 -8.44
CA ALA A 771 -8.67 -22.25 -9.41
C ALA A 771 -8.19 -21.99 -10.85
N VAL A 772 -7.01 -21.41 -11.03
CA VAL A 772 -6.42 -21.18 -12.37
C VAL A 772 -5.34 -22.21 -12.74
N GLY A 773 -5.13 -23.25 -11.93
CA GLY A 773 -4.18 -24.33 -12.22
C GLY A 773 -2.84 -24.23 -11.48
N GLY A 774 -2.73 -23.44 -10.41
CA GLY A 774 -1.61 -23.52 -9.49
C GLY A 774 -1.68 -24.73 -8.56
N ASP A 775 -0.53 -25.21 -8.10
CA ASP A 775 -0.41 -26.35 -7.17
C ASP A 775 0.13 -25.88 -5.81
N LEU A 776 -0.27 -26.55 -4.75
CA LEU A 776 0.36 -26.37 -3.44
C LEU A 776 1.75 -27.01 -3.47
N PRO A 777 2.73 -26.48 -2.72
CA PRO A 777 4.08 -27.04 -2.68
C PRO A 777 4.08 -28.56 -2.48
N ASP A 778 4.59 -29.31 -3.45
CA ASP A 778 4.78 -30.74 -3.30
C ASP A 778 6.11 -31.01 -2.62
N MET A 779 6.02 -31.53 -1.39
CA MET A 779 7.22 -31.97 -0.68
C MET A 779 7.73 -33.29 -1.25
N THR A 780 6.92 -34.10 -1.92
CA THR A 780 7.26 -35.49 -2.29
C THR A 780 7.99 -35.63 -3.62
N THR A 781 7.72 -34.75 -4.59
CA THR A 781 8.32 -34.78 -5.92
C THR A 781 9.23 -33.55 -6.11
N PRO A 782 10.41 -33.69 -6.73
CA PRO A 782 11.24 -32.54 -7.09
C PRO A 782 10.56 -31.75 -8.21
N ARG A 783 9.77 -30.76 -7.82
CA ARG A 783 9.03 -29.88 -8.71
C ARG A 783 9.07 -28.46 -8.15
N TRP A 784 9.47 -27.48 -8.95
CA TRP A 784 9.49 -26.08 -8.55
C TRP A 784 8.08 -25.48 -8.56
N ASP A 785 7.32 -25.84 -7.53
CA ASP A 785 6.05 -25.21 -7.15
C ASP A 785 6.38 -23.95 -6.33
N ALA A 786 7.00 -22.96 -6.95
CA ALA A 786 7.54 -21.80 -6.26
C ALA A 786 6.43 -20.82 -5.84
N TRP A 787 6.36 -20.55 -4.53
CA TRP A 787 5.43 -19.58 -3.93
C TRP A 787 6.21 -18.47 -3.24
N ALA A 788 6.14 -17.24 -3.75
CA ALA A 788 6.51 -16.06 -2.99
C ALA A 788 5.25 -15.52 -2.30
N ILE A 789 5.25 -15.46 -0.97
CA ILE A 789 4.10 -15.02 -0.17
C ILE A 789 4.52 -13.86 0.73
N CYS A 790 3.72 -12.80 0.73
CA CYS A 790 3.88 -11.65 1.61
C CYS A 790 2.69 -11.55 2.57
N GLY A 791 2.96 -11.57 3.87
CA GLY A 791 1.97 -11.41 4.94
C GLY A 791 2.05 -10.02 5.58
N ASN A 792 0.95 -9.27 5.57
CA ASN A 792 0.89 -7.91 6.12
C ASN A 792 -0.08 -7.86 7.31
N TYR A 793 0.42 -7.42 8.47
CA TYR A 793 -0.37 -7.24 9.69
C TYR A 793 -0.72 -5.77 9.87
N CYS A 794 -2.01 -5.42 9.92
CA CYS A 794 -2.48 -4.10 10.31
C CYS A 794 -3.30 -4.25 11.59
N GLN A 795 -2.78 -3.75 12.69
CA GLN A 795 -3.34 -4.00 14.02
C GLN A 795 -3.64 -2.70 14.75
N PRO A 796 -4.78 -2.61 15.47
CA PRO A 796 -5.09 -1.49 16.34
C PRO A 796 -4.04 -1.30 17.43
N ASN A 797 -4.18 -0.22 18.21
CA ASN A 797 -3.26 0.01 19.32
C ASN A 797 -3.25 -1.18 20.30
N SER A 798 -2.04 -1.69 20.56
CA SER A 798 -1.70 -2.84 21.41
C SER A 798 -1.07 -2.43 22.75
N ASP A 799 -0.92 -1.12 23.02
CA ASP A 799 -0.31 -0.61 24.25
C ASP A 799 -1.34 -0.30 25.34
N GLY A 800 -1.16 -0.90 26.52
CA GLY A 800 -1.69 -0.42 27.80
C GLY A 800 -3.20 -0.57 28.07
N ASN A 801 -3.57 -0.29 29.32
CA ASN A 801 -4.91 -0.47 29.90
C ASN A 801 -5.87 0.68 29.52
N THR A 802 -6.38 0.68 28.30
CA THR A 802 -7.63 1.40 28.00
C THR A 802 -8.78 0.66 28.69
N THR A 803 -9.35 1.29 29.72
CA THR A 803 -10.22 0.61 30.71
C THR A 803 -11.72 0.70 30.42
N LEU A 804 -12.12 1.24 29.28
CA LEU A 804 -13.50 1.70 29.10
C LEU A 804 -14.35 0.96 28.04
N THR A 805 -13.80 0.05 27.24
CA THR A 805 -14.57 -0.70 26.20
C THR A 805 -14.04 -2.13 25.92
N ARG A 806 -14.67 -2.82 24.95
CA ARG A 806 -14.47 -4.23 24.54
C ARG A 806 -13.06 -4.57 24.03
N ARG A 807 -12.29 -3.59 23.53
CA ARG A 807 -10.96 -3.75 22.90
C ARG A 807 -9.90 -2.96 23.68
N SER A 808 -9.31 -3.57 24.71
CA SER A 808 -8.12 -3.00 25.37
C SER A 808 -6.86 -3.27 24.53
N GLY A 809 -5.78 -2.51 24.76
CA GLY A 809 -4.49 -2.80 24.12
C GLY A 809 -4.00 -4.23 24.38
N GLU A 810 -4.23 -4.74 25.60
CA GLU A 810 -3.91 -6.13 25.97
C GLU A 810 -4.75 -7.17 25.20
N PHE A 811 -6.01 -6.85 24.89
CA PHE A 811 -6.88 -7.70 24.08
C PHE A 811 -6.43 -7.70 22.61
N ASN A 812 -6.15 -6.54 22.03
CA ASN A 812 -5.67 -6.41 20.66
C ASN A 812 -4.33 -7.16 20.48
N LEU A 813 -3.44 -7.11 21.47
CA LEU A 813 -2.22 -7.91 21.47
C LEU A 813 -2.51 -9.42 21.50
N ALA A 814 -3.52 -9.87 22.25
CA ALA A 814 -3.94 -11.27 22.25
C ALA A 814 -4.55 -11.68 20.90
N SER A 815 -5.33 -10.80 20.23
CA SER A 815 -5.82 -11.01 18.87
C SER A 815 -4.67 -11.21 17.87
N LEU A 816 -3.65 -10.34 17.90
CA LEU A 816 -2.45 -10.47 17.08
C LEU A 816 -1.72 -11.80 17.29
N LEU A 817 -1.62 -12.28 18.54
CA LEU A 817 -1.03 -13.60 18.82
C LEU A 817 -1.83 -14.74 18.20
N ARG A 818 -3.17 -14.65 18.16
CA ARG A 818 -4.02 -15.64 17.50
C ARG A 818 -3.80 -15.65 15.99
N GLU A 819 -3.65 -14.49 15.36
CA GLU A 819 -3.29 -14.41 13.94
C GLU A 819 -1.92 -15.03 13.67
N GLY A 820 -0.92 -14.75 14.52
CA GLY A 820 0.39 -15.39 14.45
C GLY A 820 0.30 -16.93 14.52
N ILE A 821 -0.48 -17.47 15.45
CA ILE A 821 -0.71 -18.91 15.57
C ILE A 821 -1.35 -19.46 14.28
N ALA A 822 -2.37 -18.78 13.73
CA ALA A 822 -3.00 -19.17 12.47
C ALA A 822 -2.00 -19.26 11.31
N VAL A 823 -1.18 -18.21 11.13
CA VAL A 823 -0.13 -18.17 10.08
C VAL A 823 0.85 -19.33 10.24
N HIS A 824 1.32 -19.57 11.47
CA HIS A 824 2.18 -20.71 11.77
C HIS A 824 1.53 -22.05 11.40
N GLU A 825 0.27 -22.27 11.78
CA GLU A 825 -0.46 -23.51 11.47
C GLU A 825 -0.58 -23.74 9.96
N VAL A 826 -0.84 -22.68 9.18
CA VAL A 826 -0.96 -22.76 7.72
C VAL A 826 0.39 -23.08 7.07
N ILE A 827 1.47 -22.38 7.45
CA ILE A 827 2.82 -22.64 6.92
C ILE A 827 3.21 -24.10 7.17
N ASP A 828 3.04 -24.61 8.39
CA ASP A 828 3.44 -25.98 8.72
C ASP A 828 2.60 -27.04 8.00
N THR A 829 1.30 -26.80 7.86
CA THR A 829 0.35 -27.81 7.36
C THR A 829 0.32 -27.89 5.84
N LEU A 830 0.35 -26.74 5.17
CA LEU A 830 0.27 -26.62 3.71
C LEU A 830 1.64 -26.42 3.04
N ASN A 831 2.69 -26.22 3.84
CA ASN A 831 4.03 -25.89 3.36
C ASN A 831 4.11 -24.61 2.53
N LEU A 832 3.28 -23.62 2.84
CA LEU A 832 3.25 -22.32 2.18
C LEU A 832 4.16 -21.36 2.96
N PRO A 833 5.41 -21.09 2.53
CA PRO A 833 6.32 -20.24 3.27
C PRO A 833 5.89 -18.77 3.14
N VAL A 834 5.71 -18.08 4.27
CA VAL A 834 5.61 -16.62 4.27
C VAL A 834 7.04 -16.09 4.22
N THR A 835 7.48 -15.73 3.03
CA THR A 835 8.88 -15.35 2.74
C THR A 835 9.16 -13.88 3.04
N SER A 836 8.16 -13.01 2.89
CA SER A 836 8.24 -11.57 3.16
C SER A 836 7.02 -11.06 3.94
N GLY A 837 7.06 -9.82 4.42
CA GLY A 837 5.95 -9.22 5.15
C GLY A 837 6.22 -7.79 5.61
N LYS A 838 5.18 -7.21 6.21
CA LYS A 838 5.22 -5.92 6.91
C LYS A 838 4.22 -5.93 8.06
N ASP A 839 4.45 -5.08 9.05
CA ASP A 839 3.48 -4.75 10.09
C ASP A 839 3.24 -3.24 10.14
N SER A 840 1.97 -2.88 10.35
CA SER A 840 1.50 -1.53 10.63
C SER A 840 0.74 -1.60 11.95
N MET A 841 1.44 -1.32 13.04
CA MET A 841 0.84 -1.18 14.37
C MET A 841 0.15 0.19 14.50
N LYS A 842 -0.69 0.35 15.52
CA LYS A 842 -1.43 1.61 15.79
C LYS A 842 -2.40 1.98 14.66
N CYS A 843 -3.11 0.99 14.12
CA CYS A 843 -4.27 1.19 13.24
C CYS A 843 -5.50 1.62 14.07
N SER A 844 -5.37 2.77 14.71
CA SER A 844 -6.43 3.48 15.44
C SER A 844 -6.17 4.99 15.39
N CYS A 845 -7.22 5.78 15.58
CA CYS A 845 -7.13 7.23 15.60
C CYS A 845 -7.87 7.82 16.79
N VAL A 846 -7.25 8.81 17.44
CA VAL A 846 -7.81 9.50 18.61
C VAL A 846 -8.25 10.91 18.24
N TYR A 847 -9.47 11.28 18.63
CA TYR A 847 -10.04 12.60 18.36
C TYR A 847 -10.62 13.22 19.62
N ASP A 848 -10.51 14.55 19.74
CA ASP A 848 -11.32 15.28 20.70
C ASP A 848 -12.78 15.22 20.32
N VAL A 849 -13.60 15.17 21.36
CA VAL A 849 -15.03 15.33 21.21
C VAL A 849 -15.53 16.45 22.12
N PRO A 850 -16.56 17.22 21.68
CA PRO A 850 -17.23 18.18 22.54
C PRO A 850 -17.71 17.56 23.86
N ASP A 851 -17.87 18.40 24.89
CA ASP A 851 -18.36 17.93 26.20
C ASP A 851 -19.75 17.28 26.13
N ASP A 852 -20.59 17.71 25.17
CA ASP A 852 -21.93 17.18 24.90
C ASP A 852 -21.94 16.00 23.92
N PHE A 853 -20.77 15.51 23.48
CA PHE A 853 -20.69 14.35 22.61
C PHE A 853 -21.18 13.08 23.32
N THR A 854 -21.97 12.30 22.59
CA THR A 854 -22.44 11.00 23.03
C THR A 854 -22.27 9.97 21.91
N LEU A 855 -22.04 8.70 22.28
CA LEU A 855 -21.86 7.62 21.30
C LEU A 855 -23.09 7.44 20.39
N GLU A 856 -24.27 7.90 20.82
CA GLU A 856 -25.49 7.89 20.01
C GLU A 856 -25.40 8.76 18.74
N GLN A 857 -24.46 9.70 18.68
CA GLN A 857 -24.19 10.49 17.48
C GLN A 857 -23.43 9.70 16.41
N LEU A 858 -22.77 8.61 16.79
CA LEU A 858 -22.10 7.72 15.86
C LEU A 858 -23.09 6.74 15.22
N PRO A 859 -22.80 6.30 13.97
CA PRO A 859 -23.46 5.15 13.36
C PRO A 859 -23.49 3.95 14.30
N VAL A 860 -24.60 3.20 14.32
CA VAL A 860 -24.79 2.09 15.26
C VAL A 860 -23.70 1.02 15.14
N ASP A 861 -23.27 0.77 13.91
CA ASP A 861 -22.19 -0.15 13.55
C ASP A 861 -20.80 0.34 13.97
N LEU A 862 -20.58 1.65 14.08
CA LEU A 862 -19.31 2.19 14.57
C LEU A 862 -19.22 2.20 16.11
N ARG A 863 -20.34 2.30 16.83
CA ARG A 863 -20.37 2.47 18.30
C ARG A 863 -19.63 1.39 19.08
N GLU A 864 -19.63 0.15 18.61
CA GLU A 864 -18.97 -0.98 19.28
C GLU A 864 -17.44 -0.98 19.12
N HIS A 865 -16.93 -0.15 18.21
CA HIS A 865 -15.52 -0.08 17.81
C HIS A 865 -14.87 1.26 18.22
N VAL A 866 -15.55 2.02 19.09
CA VAL A 866 -15.06 3.27 19.63
C VAL A 866 -14.86 3.17 21.12
N THR A 867 -13.73 3.69 21.59
CA THR A 867 -13.37 3.75 23.01
C THR A 867 -13.39 5.19 23.50
N LEU A 868 -14.13 5.46 24.58
CA LEU A 868 -14.02 6.74 25.27
C LEU A 868 -12.69 6.78 26.03
N VAL A 869 -11.87 7.79 25.73
CA VAL A 869 -10.58 8.03 26.38
C VAL A 869 -10.52 9.47 26.89
N GLN A 870 -9.51 9.77 27.71
CA GLN A 870 -9.24 11.13 28.18
C GLN A 870 -7.81 11.50 27.83
N ASP A 871 -7.61 12.72 27.39
CA ASP A 871 -6.27 13.26 27.18
C ASP A 871 -5.53 13.25 28.54
N PRO A 872 -4.41 12.54 28.67
CA PRO A 872 -3.71 12.42 29.95
C PRO A 872 -3.08 13.74 30.42
N LYS A 873 -2.93 14.75 29.54
CA LYS A 873 -2.36 16.06 29.84
C LYS A 873 -3.43 17.12 30.09
N THR A 874 -4.45 17.19 29.22
CA THR A 874 -5.47 18.25 29.28
C THR A 874 -6.72 17.81 30.05
N GLY A 875 -6.96 16.49 30.16
CA GLY A 875 -8.19 15.93 30.70
C GLY A 875 -9.39 16.07 29.78
N GLU A 876 -9.20 16.53 28.54
CA GLU A 876 -10.26 16.67 27.54
C GLU A 876 -10.83 15.30 27.15
N ARG A 877 -12.12 15.26 26.82
CA ARG A 877 -12.79 14.04 26.38
C ARG A 877 -12.36 13.70 24.96
N GLN A 878 -12.04 12.43 24.75
CA GLN A 878 -11.59 11.91 23.48
C GLN A 878 -12.30 10.61 23.13
N ILE A 879 -12.30 10.30 21.84
CA ILE A 879 -12.68 8.99 21.31
C ILE A 879 -11.50 8.37 20.58
N GLU A 880 -11.30 7.07 20.73
CA GLU A 880 -10.41 6.28 19.90
C GLU A 880 -11.25 5.37 19.00
N ILE A 881 -11.10 5.51 17.68
CA ILE A 881 -11.74 4.64 16.69
C ILE A 881 -10.73 3.56 16.31
N HIS A 882 -11.13 2.30 16.45
CA HIS A 882 -10.28 1.11 16.21
C HIS A 882 -10.57 0.54 14.84
N ASP A 883 -9.53 0.31 14.04
CA ASP A 883 -9.66 -0.47 12.81
C ASP A 883 -9.91 -1.96 13.16
N PRO A 884 -10.40 -2.80 12.23
CA PRO A 884 -10.46 -4.24 12.45
C PRO A 884 -9.02 -4.82 12.45
N ASP A 885 -8.78 -5.85 13.26
CA ASP A 885 -7.54 -6.64 13.14
C ASP A 885 -7.49 -7.22 11.73
N SER A 886 -6.38 -7.00 11.03
CA SER A 886 -6.30 -7.25 9.59
C SER A 886 -5.00 -7.98 9.25
N TYR A 887 -5.13 -9.22 8.76
CA TYR A 887 -4.04 -9.96 8.13
C TYR A 887 -4.29 -10.11 6.63
N VAL A 888 -3.49 -9.44 5.82
CA VAL A 888 -3.56 -9.47 4.36
C VAL A 888 -2.47 -10.40 3.82
N SER A 889 -2.87 -11.38 3.01
CA SER A 889 -1.96 -12.28 2.34
C SER A 889 -1.95 -12.00 0.84
N SER A 890 -0.77 -12.07 0.24
CA SER A 890 -0.56 -11.85 -1.19
C SER A 890 0.51 -12.80 -1.71
N CYS A 891 0.39 -13.20 -2.98
CA CYS A 891 1.36 -14.12 -3.57
C CYS A 891 1.66 -13.84 -5.05
N ALA A 892 2.85 -14.30 -5.43
CA ALA A 892 3.23 -14.61 -6.80
C ALA A 892 3.65 -16.09 -6.84
N VAL A 893 3.11 -16.85 -7.79
CA VAL A 893 3.24 -18.31 -7.81
C VAL A 893 3.58 -18.80 -9.21
N LYS A 894 4.57 -19.68 -9.32
CA LYS A 894 4.84 -20.35 -10.59
C LYS A 894 3.72 -21.34 -10.92
N ILE A 895 3.13 -21.17 -12.09
CA ILE A 895 2.28 -22.19 -12.74
C ILE A 895 3.07 -22.86 -13.87
N HIS A 896 2.83 -24.15 -14.08
CA HIS A 896 3.71 -24.98 -14.92
C HIS A 896 3.34 -24.98 -16.40
N ASP A 897 2.06 -24.84 -16.72
CA ASP A 897 1.60 -24.76 -18.11
C ASP A 897 0.43 -23.77 -18.23
N VAL A 898 0.72 -22.60 -18.79
CA VAL A 898 -0.24 -21.55 -19.03
C VAL A 898 -1.30 -21.93 -20.07
N ASN A 899 -1.05 -22.91 -20.94
CA ASN A 899 -2.05 -23.33 -21.93
C ASN A 899 -3.18 -24.16 -21.31
N LYS A 900 -2.99 -24.65 -20.09
CA LYS A 900 -3.97 -25.44 -19.33
C LYS A 900 -4.75 -24.60 -18.32
N THR A 901 -4.40 -23.33 -18.14
CA THR A 901 -5.08 -22.47 -17.17
C THR A 901 -6.53 -22.26 -17.60
N VAL A 902 -7.42 -22.28 -16.61
CA VAL A 902 -8.83 -21.92 -16.79
C VAL A 902 -9.12 -20.62 -16.04
N ASP A 903 -10.21 -19.96 -16.41
CA ASP A 903 -10.73 -18.80 -15.68
C ASP A 903 -12.15 -19.09 -15.17
N ALA A 904 -12.73 -18.14 -14.44
CA ALA A 904 -14.06 -18.26 -13.84
C ALA A 904 -15.23 -18.20 -14.85
N SER A 905 -14.98 -17.81 -16.11
CA SER A 905 -16.04 -17.56 -17.09
C SER A 905 -16.59 -18.88 -17.63
N PHE A 906 -17.92 -19.04 -17.61
CA PHE A 906 -18.56 -20.16 -18.29
C PHE A 906 -18.21 -20.16 -19.78
N LYS A 907 -17.86 -21.33 -20.31
CA LYS A 907 -17.32 -21.47 -21.68
C LYS A 907 -18.41 -21.81 -22.69
N GLN A 908 -19.31 -22.73 -22.35
CA GLN A 908 -20.37 -23.15 -23.27
C GLN A 908 -21.63 -23.64 -22.55
N ALA A 909 -22.76 -23.55 -23.25
CA ALA A 909 -24.01 -24.15 -22.79
C ALA A 909 -23.95 -25.68 -22.86
N GLY A 910 -24.50 -26.37 -21.87
CA GLY A 910 -24.43 -27.82 -21.73
C GLY A 910 -23.32 -28.32 -20.82
N ASP A 911 -22.35 -27.48 -20.46
CA ASP A 911 -21.36 -27.82 -19.43
C ASP A 911 -22.05 -28.17 -18.11
N LEU A 912 -21.58 -29.22 -17.45
CA LEU A 912 -22.04 -29.63 -16.13
C LEU A 912 -21.42 -28.72 -15.07
N ILE A 913 -22.22 -28.29 -14.09
CA ILE A 913 -21.76 -27.46 -12.98
C ILE A 913 -21.58 -28.34 -11.75
N TYR A 914 -20.39 -28.30 -11.17
CA TYR A 914 -20.04 -28.96 -9.92
C TYR A 914 -19.72 -27.96 -8.82
N VAL A 915 -20.08 -28.32 -7.60
CA VAL A 915 -19.56 -27.70 -6.37
C VAL A 915 -18.63 -28.69 -5.70
N VAL A 916 -17.40 -28.26 -5.44
CA VAL A 916 -16.40 -29.04 -4.71
C VAL A 916 -16.25 -28.47 -3.30
N GLY A 917 -16.31 -29.36 -2.30
CA GLY A 917 -16.35 -29.03 -0.86
C GLY A 917 -17.77 -29.02 -0.28
N VAL A 918 -17.88 -28.64 1.00
CA VAL A 918 -19.13 -28.74 1.78
C VAL A 918 -19.55 -27.38 2.31
N THR A 919 -20.81 -27.02 2.12
CA THR A 919 -21.41 -25.80 2.68
C THR A 919 -21.85 -26.03 4.13
N ARG A 920 -21.48 -25.12 5.04
CA ARG A 920 -21.96 -25.12 6.44
C ARG A 920 -22.70 -23.81 6.71
N PRO A 921 -23.55 -23.70 7.75
CA PRO A 921 -24.29 -22.46 8.09
C PRO A 921 -23.39 -21.36 8.69
N GLU A 922 -22.20 -21.18 8.11
CA GLU A 922 -21.16 -20.26 8.53
C GLU A 922 -21.33 -18.89 7.86
N LEU A 923 -22.32 -18.14 8.36
CA LEU A 923 -22.67 -16.80 7.86
C LEU A 923 -22.05 -15.67 8.67
N ALA A 924 -21.28 -15.95 9.74
CA ALA A 924 -20.72 -14.88 10.56
C ALA A 924 -19.80 -13.96 9.75
N ALA A 925 -20.05 -12.65 9.85
CA ALA A 925 -19.42 -11.60 9.06
C ALA A 925 -19.53 -11.74 7.52
N SER A 926 -20.36 -12.65 7.01
CA SER A 926 -20.58 -12.81 5.56
C SER A 926 -21.21 -11.57 4.93
N GLN A 927 -21.04 -11.43 3.62
CA GLN A 927 -21.61 -10.32 2.86
C GLN A 927 -23.15 -10.35 2.88
N PHE A 928 -23.75 -11.55 2.93
CA PHE A 928 -25.19 -11.69 3.11
C PHE A 928 -25.64 -11.23 4.50
N ALA A 929 -24.97 -11.65 5.56
CA ALA A 929 -25.31 -11.23 6.93
C ALA A 929 -25.22 -9.71 7.11
N GLN A 930 -24.20 -9.08 6.52
CA GLN A 930 -24.08 -7.62 6.48
C GLN A 930 -25.26 -6.98 5.74
N ALA A 931 -25.54 -7.44 4.51
CA ALA A 931 -26.60 -6.88 3.68
C ALA A 931 -28.01 -7.03 4.31
N ALA A 932 -28.32 -8.22 4.83
CA ALA A 932 -29.55 -8.52 5.53
C ALA A 932 -29.70 -7.68 6.81
N GLY A 933 -28.60 -7.49 7.54
CA GLY A 933 -28.58 -6.57 8.68
C GLY A 933 -28.97 -5.15 8.32
N TYR A 934 -28.37 -4.59 7.27
CA TYR A 934 -28.71 -3.24 6.82
C TYR A 934 -30.17 -3.16 6.33
N ALA A 935 -30.70 -4.18 5.67
CA ALA A 935 -32.08 -4.22 5.21
C ALA A 935 -33.10 -4.28 6.36
N GLU A 936 -32.83 -5.07 7.41
CA GLU A 936 -33.79 -5.30 8.51
C GLU A 936 -33.64 -4.32 9.68
N ARG A 937 -32.42 -3.82 9.92
CA ARG A 937 -32.04 -3.17 11.19
C ARG A 937 -31.16 -1.93 11.03
N GLU A 938 -30.90 -1.50 9.80
CA GLU A 938 -29.97 -0.40 9.48
C GLU A 938 -28.56 -0.58 10.09
N ARG A 939 -28.14 -1.85 10.33
CA ARG A 939 -26.82 -2.21 10.87
C ARG A 939 -26.41 -3.63 10.46
N PRO A 940 -25.12 -3.93 10.26
CA PRO A 940 -24.67 -5.26 9.85
C PRO A 940 -24.91 -6.33 10.93
N LEU A 941 -25.04 -7.59 10.50
CA LEU A 941 -25.04 -8.74 11.38
C LEU A 941 -23.69 -9.46 11.31
N HIS A 942 -22.94 -9.43 12.42
CA HIS A 942 -21.64 -10.13 12.54
C HIS A 942 -21.73 -11.47 13.29
N GLY A 943 -22.91 -11.81 13.83
CA GLY A 943 -23.13 -13.04 14.60
C GLY A 943 -23.27 -14.30 13.73
N GLY A 944 -23.47 -15.45 14.36
CA GLY A 944 -23.61 -16.75 13.69
C GLY A 944 -22.41 -17.68 13.87
N GLU A 945 -22.39 -18.77 13.09
CA GLU A 945 -21.25 -19.68 13.08
C GLU A 945 -20.09 -19.09 12.27
N CYS A 946 -18.89 -19.14 12.84
CA CYS A 946 -17.67 -18.63 12.21
C CYS A 946 -17.24 -19.55 11.06
N PRO A 947 -16.90 -19.02 9.87
CA PRO A 947 -16.31 -19.81 8.79
C PRO A 947 -15.02 -20.52 9.23
N THR A 948 -14.99 -21.85 9.10
CA THR A 948 -13.83 -22.67 9.46
C THR A 948 -13.39 -23.58 8.33
N VAL A 949 -12.11 -23.93 8.32
CA VAL A 949 -11.53 -24.84 7.32
C VAL A 949 -10.57 -25.81 7.98
N ASP A 950 -10.71 -27.09 7.63
CA ASP A 950 -9.71 -28.11 7.95
C ASP A 950 -8.61 -28.06 6.87
N LEU A 951 -7.41 -27.67 7.28
CA LEU A 951 -6.29 -27.43 6.36
C LEU A 951 -5.89 -28.71 5.59
N LYS A 952 -6.02 -29.90 6.19
CA LYS A 952 -5.71 -31.16 5.51
C LYS A 952 -6.74 -31.56 4.47
N THR A 953 -8.02 -31.30 4.75
CA THR A 953 -9.09 -31.45 3.77
C THR A 953 -8.89 -30.48 2.61
N PHE A 954 -8.56 -29.21 2.90
CA PHE A 954 -8.24 -28.23 1.86
C PHE A 954 -7.04 -28.66 1.00
N GLU A 955 -5.97 -29.18 1.60
CA GLU A 955 -4.82 -29.73 0.86
C GLU A 955 -5.25 -30.82 -0.14
N GLY A 956 -6.13 -31.74 0.30
CA GLY A 956 -6.69 -32.79 -0.56
C GLY A 956 -7.50 -32.23 -1.72
N THR A 957 -8.40 -31.28 -1.44
CA THR A 957 -9.22 -30.59 -2.44
C THR A 957 -8.37 -29.83 -3.44
N ALA A 958 -7.39 -29.05 -2.97
CA ALA A 958 -6.49 -28.27 -3.79
C ALA A 958 -5.76 -29.15 -4.81
N ARG A 959 -5.18 -30.26 -4.34
CA ARG A 959 -4.48 -31.21 -5.21
C ARG A 959 -5.43 -31.91 -6.19
N ALA A 960 -6.67 -32.19 -5.83
CA ALA A 960 -7.64 -32.79 -6.75
C ALA A 960 -8.04 -31.84 -7.87
N ILE A 961 -8.31 -30.57 -7.55
CA ILE A 961 -8.63 -29.51 -8.52
C ILE A 961 -7.45 -29.28 -9.45
N TYR A 962 -6.23 -29.10 -8.91
CA TYR A 962 -5.03 -28.93 -9.70
C TYR A 962 -4.84 -30.08 -10.71
N ASN A 963 -5.00 -31.33 -10.26
CA ASN A 963 -4.87 -32.50 -11.15
C ASN A 963 -5.95 -32.55 -12.23
N ALA A 964 -7.19 -32.17 -11.91
CA ALA A 964 -8.29 -32.13 -12.88
C ALA A 964 -8.06 -31.04 -13.96
N ILE A 965 -7.57 -29.86 -13.57
CA ILE A 965 -7.18 -28.80 -14.52
C ILE A 965 -6.01 -29.27 -15.39
N ASN A 966 -4.98 -29.89 -14.79
CA ASN A 966 -3.82 -30.35 -15.53
C ASN A 966 -4.12 -31.51 -16.49
N ASP A 967 -5.17 -32.28 -16.25
CA ASP A 967 -5.71 -33.30 -17.16
C ASP A 967 -6.63 -32.71 -18.25
N GLU A 968 -6.86 -31.39 -18.24
CA GLU A 968 -7.74 -30.67 -19.16
C GLU A 968 -9.21 -31.13 -19.07
N SER A 969 -9.62 -31.72 -17.94
CA SER A 969 -11.00 -32.17 -17.69
C SER A 969 -11.91 -31.06 -17.13
N VAL A 970 -11.41 -29.82 -17.07
CA VAL A 970 -12.09 -28.66 -16.49
C VAL A 970 -12.19 -27.57 -17.54
N ALA A 971 -13.41 -27.05 -17.74
CA ALA A 971 -13.68 -25.96 -18.68
C ALA A 971 -13.56 -24.57 -18.03
N SER A 972 -14.05 -24.43 -16.79
CA SER A 972 -13.92 -23.21 -15.98
C SER A 972 -13.86 -23.53 -14.50
N CYS A 973 -13.21 -22.68 -13.71
CA CYS A 973 -13.13 -22.84 -12.26
C CYS A 973 -13.04 -21.48 -11.55
N THR A 974 -13.73 -21.36 -10.42
CA THR A 974 -13.65 -20.20 -9.52
C THR A 974 -13.69 -20.66 -8.07
N TYR A 975 -12.96 -19.94 -7.22
CA TYR A 975 -12.96 -20.19 -5.79
C TYR A 975 -14.15 -19.49 -5.12
N ILE A 976 -14.83 -20.16 -4.18
CA ILE A 976 -15.99 -19.61 -3.49
C ILE A 976 -15.51 -18.85 -2.23
N HIS A 977 -15.64 -17.53 -2.24
CA HIS A 977 -15.27 -16.64 -1.14
C HIS A 977 -16.42 -15.69 -0.75
N ASN A 978 -16.19 -14.37 -0.77
CA ASN A 978 -17.14 -13.31 -0.45
C ASN A 978 -18.42 -13.42 -1.30
N GLY A 979 -19.56 -13.45 -0.62
CA GLY A 979 -20.88 -13.64 -1.21
C GLY A 979 -21.24 -15.09 -1.54
N GLY A 980 -20.41 -16.06 -1.17
CA GLY A 980 -20.70 -17.48 -1.28
C GLY A 980 -20.92 -17.99 -2.71
N PHE A 981 -21.58 -19.14 -2.81
CA PHE A 981 -21.87 -19.82 -4.07
C PHE A 981 -22.69 -18.94 -5.02
N GLY A 982 -23.71 -18.25 -4.51
CA GLY A 982 -24.58 -17.40 -5.32
C GLY A 982 -23.82 -16.31 -6.07
N ALA A 983 -22.94 -15.58 -5.37
CA ALA A 983 -22.13 -14.53 -5.99
C ALA A 983 -21.11 -15.10 -6.99
N ALA A 984 -20.42 -16.19 -6.65
CA ALA A 984 -19.46 -16.85 -7.54
C ALA A 984 -20.12 -17.36 -8.84
N LEU A 985 -21.30 -17.99 -8.73
CA LEU A 985 -22.10 -18.44 -9.87
C LEU A 985 -22.50 -17.26 -10.76
N ALA A 986 -22.99 -16.17 -10.16
CA ALA A 986 -23.41 -14.99 -10.88
C ALA A 986 -22.26 -14.32 -11.64
N ARG A 987 -21.07 -14.18 -11.01
CA ARG A 987 -19.87 -13.64 -11.67
C ARG A 987 -19.42 -14.52 -12.84
N SER A 988 -19.42 -15.84 -12.66
CA SER A 988 -19.05 -16.82 -13.70
C SER A 988 -19.97 -16.73 -14.92
N ALA A 989 -21.28 -16.65 -14.67
CA ALA A 989 -22.31 -16.46 -15.69
C ALA A 989 -22.16 -15.11 -16.42
N MET A 990 -21.92 -14.02 -15.68
CA MET A 990 -21.72 -12.68 -16.26
C MET A 990 -20.47 -12.62 -17.13
N ALA A 991 -19.36 -13.21 -16.69
CA ALA A 991 -18.10 -13.22 -17.43
C ALA A 991 -18.21 -14.05 -18.72
N GLY A 992 -18.91 -15.19 -18.66
CA GLY A 992 -19.18 -16.05 -19.82
C GLY A 992 -20.27 -15.54 -20.78
N GLU A 993 -21.06 -14.52 -20.38
CA GLU A 993 -22.29 -14.11 -21.08
C GLU A 993 -23.29 -15.28 -21.27
N LEU A 994 -23.40 -16.16 -20.26
CA LEU A 994 -24.23 -17.37 -20.26
C LEU A 994 -25.16 -17.43 -19.04
N GLY A 995 -26.11 -18.36 -19.04
CA GLY A 995 -26.99 -18.64 -17.90
C GLY A 995 -26.61 -19.93 -17.17
N ALA A 996 -27.36 -20.28 -16.12
CA ALA A 996 -27.21 -21.57 -15.43
C ALA A 996 -28.56 -22.05 -14.88
N GLU A 997 -28.73 -23.36 -14.80
CA GLU A 997 -29.79 -24.03 -14.03
C GLU A 997 -29.12 -24.84 -12.91
N VAL A 998 -29.49 -24.59 -11.66
CA VAL A 998 -28.88 -25.18 -10.47
C VAL A 998 -29.96 -25.76 -9.56
N HIS A 999 -29.77 -27.00 -9.13
CA HIS A 999 -30.58 -27.69 -8.13
C HIS A 999 -29.99 -27.45 -6.74
N ILE A 1000 -30.69 -26.67 -5.91
CA ILE A 1000 -30.19 -26.25 -4.59
C ILE A 1000 -29.98 -27.45 -3.67
N ALA A 1001 -30.87 -28.45 -3.77
CA ALA A 1001 -30.85 -29.67 -2.99
C ALA A 1001 -29.58 -30.53 -3.22
N ASP A 1002 -28.97 -30.38 -4.38
CA ASP A 1002 -27.79 -31.14 -4.78
C ASP A 1002 -26.49 -30.47 -4.31
N ILE A 1003 -26.54 -29.21 -3.83
CA ILE A 1003 -25.40 -28.56 -3.20
C ILE A 1003 -25.13 -29.27 -1.86
N ARG A 1004 -23.95 -29.87 -1.74
CA ARG A 1004 -23.59 -30.61 -0.54
C ARG A 1004 -23.49 -29.67 0.66
N GLN A 1005 -24.32 -29.92 1.68
CA GLN A 1005 -24.41 -29.10 2.89
C GLN A 1005 -24.44 -29.93 4.17
N GLU A 1006 -23.98 -29.32 5.26
CA GLU A 1006 -24.01 -29.87 6.62
C GLU A 1006 -24.60 -28.85 7.59
N GLY A 1007 -25.85 -29.06 8.00
CA GLY A 1007 -26.50 -28.25 9.04
C GLY A 1007 -27.17 -26.96 8.55
N CYS A 1008 -27.21 -26.71 7.24
CA CYS A 1008 -27.95 -25.58 6.69
C CYS A 1008 -29.46 -25.81 6.83
N SER A 1009 -30.15 -24.76 7.25
CA SER A 1009 -31.58 -24.71 7.53
C SER A 1009 -32.36 -23.82 6.55
N SER A 1010 -31.66 -22.99 5.76
CA SER A 1010 -32.26 -22.07 4.80
C SER A 1010 -31.55 -22.11 3.44
N VAL A 1011 -32.22 -21.61 2.40
CA VAL A 1011 -31.63 -21.45 1.06
C VAL A 1011 -30.52 -20.39 1.10
N ASP A 1012 -30.68 -19.32 1.86
CA ASP A 1012 -29.67 -18.27 1.96
C ASP A 1012 -28.37 -18.78 2.61
N GLU A 1013 -28.45 -19.68 3.60
CA GLU A 1013 -27.27 -20.36 4.15
C GLU A 1013 -26.57 -21.20 3.07
N ILE A 1014 -27.32 -21.94 2.25
CA ILE A 1014 -26.74 -22.76 1.17
C ILE A 1014 -26.05 -21.87 0.12
N LEU A 1015 -26.68 -20.75 -0.25
CA LEU A 1015 -26.18 -19.89 -1.33
C LEU A 1015 -25.07 -18.94 -0.88
N TYR A 1016 -25.11 -18.42 0.35
CA TYR A 1016 -24.28 -17.29 0.77
C TYR A 1016 -23.38 -17.55 1.97
N ALA A 1017 -23.42 -18.74 2.58
CA ALA A 1017 -22.37 -19.11 3.53
C ALA A 1017 -21.01 -19.00 2.84
N GLU A 1018 -20.03 -18.49 3.58
CA GLU A 1018 -18.67 -18.25 3.08
C GLU A 1018 -17.68 -19.26 3.65
N THR A 1019 -18.12 -20.51 3.78
CA THR A 1019 -17.27 -21.64 4.16
C THR A 1019 -16.06 -21.74 3.22
N PRO A 1020 -14.81 -21.67 3.71
CA PRO A 1020 -13.61 -21.65 2.89
C PRO A 1020 -13.32 -23.01 2.25
N GLY A 1021 -12.48 -23.03 1.22
CA GLY A 1021 -12.01 -24.27 0.59
C GLY A 1021 -12.99 -24.92 -0.39
N ARG A 1022 -13.93 -24.13 -0.94
CA ARG A 1022 -14.91 -24.59 -1.93
C ARG A 1022 -14.69 -23.97 -3.30
N PHE A 1023 -15.10 -24.69 -4.35
CA PHE A 1023 -14.93 -24.27 -5.74
C PHE A 1023 -16.20 -24.52 -6.54
N ILE A 1024 -16.47 -23.66 -7.53
CA ILE A 1024 -17.35 -23.99 -8.66
C ILE A 1024 -16.45 -24.47 -9.80
N VAL A 1025 -16.80 -25.62 -10.37
CA VAL A 1025 -16.11 -26.17 -11.52
C VAL A 1025 -17.13 -26.46 -12.61
N THR A 1026 -16.85 -26.07 -13.85
CA THR A 1026 -17.61 -26.56 -14.99
C THR A 1026 -16.79 -27.52 -15.82
N ILE A 1027 -17.43 -28.57 -16.33
CA ILE A 1027 -16.81 -29.60 -17.15
C ILE A 1027 -17.72 -29.95 -18.33
N THR A 1028 -17.14 -30.47 -19.41
CA THR A 1028 -17.96 -31.03 -20.49
C THR A 1028 -18.60 -32.36 -20.03
N PRO A 1029 -19.76 -32.77 -20.58
CA PRO A 1029 -20.33 -34.07 -20.27
C PRO A 1029 -19.39 -35.25 -20.56
N GLU A 1030 -18.52 -35.11 -21.57
CA GLU A 1030 -17.53 -36.13 -21.94
C GLU A 1030 -16.44 -36.31 -20.88
N ASP A 1031 -16.10 -35.25 -20.15
CA ASP A 1031 -15.04 -35.23 -19.14
C ASP A 1031 -15.51 -35.66 -17.75
N GLN A 1032 -16.81 -35.90 -17.57
CA GLN A 1032 -17.42 -36.24 -16.27
C GLN A 1032 -16.69 -37.36 -15.53
N ALA A 1033 -16.47 -38.50 -16.19
CA ALA A 1033 -15.84 -39.65 -15.54
C ALA A 1033 -14.37 -39.37 -15.13
N ALA A 1034 -13.66 -38.55 -15.90
CA ALA A 1034 -12.28 -38.18 -15.60
C ALA A 1034 -12.21 -37.25 -14.38
N PHE A 1035 -13.07 -36.22 -14.35
CA PHE A 1035 -13.17 -35.29 -13.24
C PHE A 1035 -13.54 -35.99 -11.92
N GLU A 1036 -14.59 -36.81 -11.94
CA GLU A 1036 -15.08 -37.52 -10.74
C GLU A 1036 -14.02 -38.48 -10.18
N MET A 1037 -13.29 -39.19 -11.04
CA MET A 1037 -12.18 -40.06 -10.64
C MET A 1037 -11.09 -39.28 -9.88
N ARG A 1038 -10.76 -38.05 -10.29
CA ARG A 1038 -9.77 -37.21 -9.59
C ARG A 1038 -10.23 -36.80 -8.21
N MET A 1039 -11.50 -36.42 -8.06
CA MET A 1039 -12.08 -36.08 -6.77
C MET A 1039 -12.10 -37.30 -5.82
N GLU A 1040 -12.57 -38.45 -6.30
CA GLU A 1040 -12.62 -39.70 -5.54
C GLU A 1040 -11.22 -40.16 -5.08
N SER A 1041 -10.20 -40.01 -5.93
CA SER A 1041 -8.82 -40.42 -5.62
C SER A 1041 -8.22 -39.75 -4.38
N LYS A 1042 -8.78 -38.60 -3.98
CA LYS A 1042 -8.37 -37.81 -2.81
C LYS A 1042 -9.44 -37.77 -1.71
N ASN A 1043 -10.52 -38.56 -1.84
CA ASN A 1043 -11.69 -38.50 -0.97
C ASN A 1043 -12.28 -37.09 -0.84
N VAL A 1044 -12.23 -36.32 -1.93
CA VAL A 1044 -12.76 -34.96 -1.96
C VAL A 1044 -14.27 -35.04 -2.11
N VAL A 1045 -14.98 -34.24 -1.34
CA VAL A 1045 -16.44 -34.14 -1.43
C VAL A 1045 -16.80 -33.22 -2.60
N TYR A 1046 -17.69 -33.67 -3.47
CA TYR A 1046 -18.19 -32.89 -4.60
C TYR A 1046 -19.64 -33.24 -4.90
N SER A 1047 -20.34 -32.38 -5.64
CA SER A 1047 -21.65 -32.68 -6.20
C SER A 1047 -21.86 -32.01 -7.56
N GLN A 1048 -22.48 -32.72 -8.49
CA GLN A 1048 -23.02 -32.13 -9.71
C GLN A 1048 -24.32 -31.41 -9.34
N VAL A 1049 -24.37 -30.09 -9.51
CA VAL A 1049 -25.48 -29.26 -9.04
C VAL A 1049 -26.32 -28.70 -10.17
N GLY A 1050 -25.89 -28.81 -11.43
CA GLY A 1050 -26.61 -28.15 -12.52
C GLY A 1050 -25.93 -28.20 -13.87
N THR A 1051 -26.39 -27.33 -14.76
CA THR A 1051 -25.83 -27.15 -16.11
C THR A 1051 -25.79 -25.68 -16.54
N VAL A 1052 -24.83 -25.32 -17.37
CA VAL A 1052 -24.74 -24.01 -18.02
C VAL A 1052 -25.76 -23.93 -19.15
N THR A 1053 -26.47 -22.81 -19.28
CA THR A 1053 -27.55 -22.63 -20.27
C THR A 1053 -27.22 -21.50 -21.27
N GLY A 1054 -27.75 -21.61 -22.50
CA GLY A 1054 -27.52 -20.62 -23.58
C GLY A 1054 -28.75 -19.73 -23.88
N GLY A 1055 -28.54 -18.58 -24.53
CA GLY A 1055 -29.60 -17.72 -25.09
C GLY A 1055 -29.39 -16.21 -24.89
N PRO A 1056 -30.15 -15.32 -25.57
CA PRO A 1056 -29.91 -13.86 -25.55
C PRO A 1056 -30.36 -13.11 -24.28
N TYR A 1057 -30.85 -13.80 -23.24
CA TYR A 1057 -31.14 -13.22 -21.94
C TYR A 1057 -30.78 -14.24 -20.86
N SER A 1058 -29.49 -14.27 -20.53
CA SER A 1058 -28.85 -15.06 -19.47
C SER A 1058 -29.60 -14.89 -18.15
N SER A 1059 -30.27 -15.94 -17.70
CA SER A 1059 -30.92 -16.02 -16.39
C SER A 1059 -30.25 -17.11 -15.56
N LEU A 1060 -30.36 -17.01 -14.24
CA LEU A 1060 -30.01 -18.10 -13.33
C LEU A 1060 -31.32 -18.74 -12.87
N SER A 1061 -31.48 -20.05 -13.07
CA SER A 1061 -32.63 -20.80 -12.55
C SER A 1061 -32.18 -21.62 -11.35
N PHE A 1062 -32.87 -21.45 -10.23
CA PHE A 1062 -32.62 -22.19 -9.00
C PHE A 1062 -33.81 -23.11 -8.73
N ILE A 1063 -33.57 -24.42 -8.73
CA ILE A 1063 -34.60 -25.45 -8.51
C ILE A 1063 -34.55 -25.88 -7.04
N HIS A 1064 -35.65 -25.65 -6.32
CA HIS A 1064 -35.82 -26.07 -4.93
C HIS A 1064 -36.12 -27.58 -4.83
N GLU A 1065 -35.99 -28.15 -3.63
CA GLU A 1065 -36.30 -29.57 -3.35
C GLU A 1065 -37.70 -30.01 -3.81
N ASN A 1066 -38.67 -29.10 -3.75
CA ASN A 1066 -40.05 -29.38 -4.18
C ASN A 1066 -40.26 -29.31 -5.71
N GLY A 1067 -39.18 -29.11 -6.49
CA GLY A 1067 -39.20 -28.97 -7.95
C GLY A 1067 -39.66 -27.61 -8.46
N ARG A 1068 -39.96 -26.65 -7.57
CA ARG A 1068 -40.26 -25.27 -7.98
C ARG A 1068 -38.96 -24.59 -8.40
N GLY A 1069 -38.96 -23.99 -9.59
CA GLY A 1069 -37.87 -23.11 -10.04
C GLY A 1069 -38.13 -21.65 -9.66
N GLU A 1070 -37.11 -20.97 -9.17
CA GLU A 1070 -37.02 -19.52 -9.12
C GLU A 1070 -36.10 -19.02 -10.24
N LEU A 1071 -36.55 -18.02 -11.00
CA LEU A 1071 -35.81 -17.45 -12.11
C LEU A 1071 -35.26 -16.09 -11.70
N VAL A 1072 -33.95 -15.93 -11.77
CA VAL A 1072 -33.23 -14.70 -11.47
C VAL A 1072 -32.76 -14.05 -12.77
N ARG A 1073 -33.05 -12.76 -12.94
CA ARG A 1073 -32.64 -12.01 -14.12
C ARG A 1073 -31.21 -11.51 -13.93
N LEU A 1074 -30.25 -12.17 -14.59
CA LEU A 1074 -28.84 -11.77 -14.52
C LEU A 1074 -28.60 -10.29 -14.88
N PRO A 1075 -29.34 -9.64 -15.80
CA PRO A 1075 -29.19 -8.21 -16.02
C PRO A 1075 -29.45 -7.33 -14.79
N GLN A 1076 -30.42 -7.71 -13.94
CA GLN A 1076 -30.71 -6.96 -12.71
C GLN A 1076 -29.60 -7.18 -11.67
N VAL A 1077 -29.15 -8.42 -11.52
CA VAL A 1077 -28.01 -8.75 -10.64
C VAL A 1077 -26.72 -8.06 -11.10
N LYS A 1078 -26.50 -7.97 -12.41
CA LYS A 1078 -25.35 -7.28 -13.00
C LYS A 1078 -25.41 -5.77 -12.75
N GLN A 1079 -26.60 -5.17 -12.83
CA GLN A 1079 -26.77 -3.76 -12.48
C GLN A 1079 -26.46 -3.52 -10.99
N ALA A 1080 -26.97 -4.38 -10.10
CA ALA A 1080 -26.66 -4.35 -8.67
C ALA A 1080 -25.14 -4.51 -8.39
N PHE A 1081 -24.46 -5.36 -9.17
CA PHE A 1081 -23.01 -5.56 -9.10
C PHE A 1081 -22.18 -4.36 -9.57
N GLN A 1082 -22.61 -3.62 -10.60
CA GLN A 1082 -21.79 -2.57 -11.23
C GLN A 1082 -21.88 -1.19 -10.59
N ILE A 1083 -22.97 -0.89 -9.88
CA ILE A 1083 -23.26 0.46 -9.34
C ILE A 1083 -22.46 0.84 -8.08
N PRO A 1084 -22.26 -0.03 -7.06
CA PRO A 1084 -21.87 0.43 -5.72
C PRO A 1084 -20.59 1.27 -5.65
N LEU A 1085 -19.59 0.97 -6.48
CA LEU A 1085 -18.27 1.59 -6.48
C LEU A 1085 -17.93 2.34 -7.78
N ARG A 1086 -18.94 2.68 -8.60
CA ARG A 1086 -18.76 3.48 -9.82
C ARG A 1086 -19.05 4.97 -9.57
N PHE A 1087 -18.00 5.72 -9.29
CA PHE A 1087 -18.11 7.16 -8.99
C PHE A 1087 -18.48 8.03 -10.21
N ASP A 1088 -18.32 7.51 -11.42
CA ASP A 1088 -18.73 8.16 -12.67
C ASP A 1088 -20.23 8.02 -12.97
N LEU A 1089 -20.92 7.08 -12.31
CA LEU A 1089 -22.35 6.82 -12.48
C LEU A 1089 -23.24 7.42 -11.38
N ASP A 1090 -22.68 8.03 -10.34
CA ASP A 1090 -23.49 8.65 -9.27
C ASP A 1090 -24.44 9.74 -9.81
N ALA A 1091 -24.10 10.38 -10.93
CA ALA A 1091 -24.99 11.32 -11.63
C ALA A 1091 -26.16 10.65 -12.38
N LEU A 1092 -26.07 9.34 -12.65
CA LEU A 1092 -27.09 8.55 -13.37
C LEU A 1092 -28.03 7.79 -12.44
N VAL A 1093 -27.67 7.58 -11.16
CA VAL A 1093 -28.44 6.78 -10.19
C VAL A 1093 -29.38 7.64 -9.31
N GLU A 1094 -29.18 8.96 -9.24
CA GLU A 1094 -30.19 9.87 -8.68
C GLU A 1094 -31.42 10.05 -9.61
N GLN A 1095 -31.37 9.54 -10.84
CA GLN A 1095 -32.52 9.35 -11.75
C GLN A 1095 -33.07 7.93 -11.67
#